data_AF-A0A255Z7W6-F1
#
_entry.id   AF-A0A255Z7W6-F1
#
_cell.length_a   1.000
_cell.length_b   1.000
_cell.length_c   1.000
_cell.angle_alpha   90.00
_cell.angle_beta   90.00
_cell.angle_gamma   90.00
#
_symmetry.space_group_name_H-M   'P 1'
#
loop_
_entity.id
_entity.type
_entity.pdbx_description
1 polymer ?
#
loop_
_entity_poly.entity_id
_entity_poly.type
_entity_poly.pdbx_seq_one_letter_code
_entity_poly.pdbx_strand_id
1 'polypeptide(L)'
;MSLRLHRVISDYVRLRIEPALPPREAMALRDYFLGLAKDRRWPARNGSGFDYQAIAEATSIPLASLLNVKGILRPLLDAIVRELPRAASAKPKLAARKVSRRLAAPKAKPARKPKKRSAAKSDTARPQSAAERVARKLGRQRKDTVSILGPKDPATTTKRRGPLPAPFVEFPTPLWEDTRSFADFHRELDRQARRHGDNNSMLQRALATAGIVVNVFTVRNWRKGIRYPRTVRSMQALAAIERRYRLPAGHLSGRLPHPARAVTGNNVLGLSHAEHRRLAWHLPDDFSTRPAKEQEEILAWVREVVIRGSTSYRAYQAAALRTPFALRLPEALAVVDARWKSQAARRQDNHANDAAMLASPNLDREMADLVAFKMATLTPYGYQRSGIWGREAALQQVEHLGLLFGAMAAPAAGPVAGLGADKECLCLALLAFPQAWGWYVDWRERRRGFFTTWESNALSVAAALARPETGWLWQNPALGRRLRPIPGLLAQQDIDRALADWTGACQAAHRYAVSRGKEVKRVAKVHRDPFEPILPVLEADSPLTEYKKIADEIIRLMPNAERYPVAAAEATRALLMIRLGLHLGVRQKNLRQLLARPKGTLPSSARQLSDLRRGELRWNSREAGWEVFIPMEAFKNAGSSYFRGQAFHLRLPDLQGLYDLIDGYLERDRPLLLGNAADPGTFFVKTAKQTSASAEYDQNTFYEAWRLTIQRYGIYNPYTGRGAIKGLLPHGPHNVRDVLATHILKKTGSYEQASYAIQDSPETVQEHYGRFLPGDKAAMAARVLNEVWEAA
;
A
#
# COMPACT_ATOMS: atom_id res chain seq x y z
N MET A 1 -37.10 11.65 -16.25
CA MET A 1 -36.05 10.70 -15.79
C MET A 1 -34.81 11.49 -15.41
N SER A 2 -34.02 11.07 -14.40
CA SER A 2 -32.74 11.73 -14.10
C SER A 2 -31.66 11.28 -15.08
N LEU A 3 -31.05 12.22 -15.82
CA LEU A 3 -29.96 11.96 -16.78
C LEU A 3 -28.80 11.18 -16.14
N ARG A 4 -28.55 11.43 -14.85
CA ARG A 4 -27.52 10.74 -14.04
C ARG A 4 -27.79 9.25 -13.92
N LEU A 5 -29.03 8.85 -13.60
CA LEU A 5 -29.39 7.45 -13.38
C LEU A 5 -29.40 6.66 -14.70
N HIS A 6 -29.83 7.29 -15.80
CA HIS A 6 -29.80 6.70 -17.14
C HIS A 6 -28.36 6.37 -17.60
N ARG A 7 -27.41 7.30 -17.40
CA ARG A 7 -25.99 7.06 -17.67
C ARG A 7 -25.44 5.94 -16.79
N VAL A 8 -25.66 6.00 -15.46
CA VAL A 8 -25.21 4.97 -14.51
C VAL A 8 -25.70 3.57 -14.90
N ILE A 9 -26.97 3.40 -15.30
CA ILE A 9 -27.48 2.08 -15.74
C ILE A 9 -26.80 1.63 -17.03
N SER A 10 -26.72 2.50 -18.05
CA SER A 10 -26.12 2.12 -19.35
C SER A 10 -24.62 1.83 -19.23
N ASP A 11 -23.85 2.64 -18.52
CA ASP A 11 -22.42 2.43 -18.30
C ASP A 11 -22.16 1.18 -17.44
N TYR A 12 -23.00 0.89 -16.44
CA TYR A 12 -22.86 -0.33 -15.62
C TYR A 12 -23.15 -1.59 -16.44
N VAL A 13 -24.20 -1.60 -17.27
CA VAL A 13 -24.48 -2.73 -18.16
C VAL A 13 -23.29 -2.98 -19.08
N ARG A 14 -22.83 -1.95 -19.82
CA ARG A 14 -21.73 -2.06 -20.77
C ARG A 14 -20.42 -2.54 -20.13
N LEU A 15 -20.10 -2.05 -18.94
CA LEU A 15 -18.82 -2.36 -18.28
C LEU A 15 -18.83 -3.63 -17.42
N ARG A 16 -20.01 -4.23 -17.13
CA ARG A 16 -20.12 -5.34 -16.15
C ARG A 16 -21.07 -6.47 -16.54
N ILE A 17 -22.15 -6.21 -17.28
CA ILE A 17 -23.18 -7.21 -17.61
C ILE A 17 -22.98 -7.76 -19.02
N GLU A 18 -22.67 -6.91 -20.01
CA GLU A 18 -22.33 -7.35 -21.38
C GLU A 18 -21.15 -8.35 -21.45
N PRO A 19 -20.07 -8.24 -20.63
CA PRO A 19 -19.02 -9.26 -20.59
C PRO A 19 -19.38 -10.57 -19.87
N ALA A 20 -20.61 -10.69 -19.34
CA ALA A 20 -21.01 -11.78 -18.45
C ALA A 20 -22.34 -12.46 -18.84
N LEU A 21 -23.04 -11.96 -19.86
CA LEU A 21 -24.27 -12.52 -20.42
C LEU A 21 -24.28 -12.39 -21.94
N PRO A 22 -25.06 -13.22 -22.68
CA PRO A 22 -25.30 -13.01 -24.11
C PRO A 22 -25.83 -11.59 -24.40
N PRO A 23 -25.45 -10.95 -25.53
CA PRO A 23 -25.83 -9.56 -25.81
C PRO A 23 -27.34 -9.27 -25.73
N ARG A 24 -28.19 -10.21 -26.17
CA ARG A 24 -29.65 -10.09 -26.07
C ARG A 24 -30.14 -10.05 -24.61
N GLU A 25 -29.57 -10.85 -23.72
CA GLU A 25 -29.91 -10.86 -22.29
C GLU A 25 -29.40 -9.59 -21.59
N ALA A 26 -28.19 -9.12 -21.95
CA ALA A 26 -27.64 -7.87 -21.42
C ALA A 26 -28.47 -6.64 -21.83
N MET A 27 -28.97 -6.60 -23.09
CA MET A 27 -29.91 -5.58 -23.56
C MET A 27 -31.25 -5.65 -22.82
N ALA A 28 -31.87 -6.83 -22.69
CA ALA A 28 -33.14 -6.99 -21.98
C ALA A 28 -33.05 -6.52 -20.51
N LEU A 29 -31.94 -6.80 -19.82
CA LEU A 29 -31.67 -6.25 -18.48
C LEU A 29 -31.51 -4.72 -18.48
N ARG A 30 -30.79 -4.15 -19.45
CA ARG A 30 -30.64 -2.70 -19.58
C ARG A 30 -31.99 -2.02 -19.71
N ASP A 31 -32.83 -2.52 -20.62
CA ASP A 31 -34.11 -1.89 -20.93
C ASP A 31 -35.12 -2.07 -19.78
N TYR A 32 -35.08 -3.22 -19.08
CA TYR A 32 -35.79 -3.41 -17.80
C TYR A 32 -35.36 -2.41 -16.72
N PHE A 33 -34.05 -2.23 -16.50
CA PHE A 33 -33.54 -1.28 -15.51
C PHE A 33 -33.83 0.18 -15.88
N LEU A 34 -33.75 0.53 -17.16
CA LEU A 34 -34.15 1.85 -17.66
C LEU A 34 -35.67 2.07 -17.55
N GLY A 35 -36.49 1.04 -17.76
CA GLY A 35 -37.93 1.05 -17.50
C GLY A 35 -38.25 1.32 -16.03
N LEU A 36 -37.63 0.60 -15.10
CA LEU A 36 -37.75 0.86 -13.65
C LEU A 36 -37.35 2.30 -13.28
N ALA A 37 -36.29 2.83 -13.88
CA ALA A 37 -35.82 4.20 -13.67
C ALA A 37 -36.72 5.28 -14.31
N LYS A 38 -37.40 4.96 -15.42
CA LYS A 38 -38.40 5.79 -16.09
C LYS A 38 -39.68 5.88 -15.26
N ASP A 39 -40.21 4.73 -14.87
CA ASP A 39 -41.48 4.57 -14.14
C ASP A 39 -41.34 4.85 -12.64
N ARG A 40 -40.10 5.00 -12.15
CA ARG A 40 -39.72 5.16 -10.74
C ARG A 40 -40.15 3.97 -9.85
N ARG A 41 -40.24 2.78 -10.43
CA ARG A 41 -40.59 1.51 -9.75
C ARG A 41 -39.33 0.85 -9.18
N TRP A 42 -39.43 0.28 -7.98
CA TRP A 42 -38.36 -0.58 -7.46
C TRP A 42 -38.31 -1.93 -8.22
N PRO A 43 -37.13 -2.57 -8.35
CA PRO A 43 -37.05 -3.95 -8.80
C PRO A 43 -37.86 -4.88 -7.89
N ALA A 44 -38.30 -6.04 -8.41
CA ALA A 44 -39.06 -7.01 -7.64
C ALA A 44 -38.29 -7.51 -6.40
N ARG A 45 -38.99 -7.78 -5.29
CA ARG A 45 -38.39 -8.12 -3.99
C ARG A 45 -39.10 -9.27 -3.30
N ASN A 46 -38.29 -10.24 -2.85
CA ASN A 46 -38.73 -11.33 -1.99
C ASN A 46 -38.13 -11.13 -0.59
N GLY A 47 -38.99 -10.76 0.38
CA GLY A 47 -38.56 -10.43 1.74
C GLY A 47 -37.52 -9.30 1.78
N SER A 48 -36.33 -9.59 2.33
CA SER A 48 -35.19 -8.67 2.36
C SER A 48 -34.39 -8.63 1.05
N GLY A 49 -34.55 -9.63 0.17
CA GLY A 49 -33.80 -9.77 -1.07
C GLY A 49 -34.42 -9.05 -2.27
N PHE A 50 -33.88 -9.40 -3.45
CA PHE A 50 -34.48 -9.15 -4.76
C PHE A 50 -35.11 -10.45 -5.24
N ASP A 51 -36.23 -10.35 -5.93
CA ASP A 51 -36.89 -11.51 -6.53
C ASP A 51 -36.33 -11.74 -7.94
N TYR A 52 -35.35 -12.64 -8.05
CA TYR A 52 -34.71 -12.96 -9.33
C TYR A 52 -35.63 -13.74 -10.27
N GLN A 53 -36.68 -14.39 -9.76
CA GLN A 53 -37.65 -15.10 -10.59
C GLN A 53 -38.62 -14.10 -11.25
N ALA A 54 -39.17 -13.15 -10.49
CA ALA A 54 -39.97 -12.07 -11.07
C ALA A 54 -39.15 -11.15 -12.01
N ILE A 55 -37.81 -11.05 -11.82
CA ILE A 55 -36.91 -10.39 -12.79
C ILE A 55 -36.70 -11.27 -14.04
N ALA A 56 -36.55 -12.59 -13.91
CA ALA A 56 -36.46 -13.53 -15.04
C ALA A 56 -37.71 -13.43 -15.94
N GLU A 57 -38.88 -13.54 -15.32
CA GLU A 57 -40.19 -13.41 -15.99
C GLU A 57 -40.35 -12.05 -16.67
N ALA A 58 -39.99 -10.94 -16.00
CA ALA A 58 -40.09 -9.59 -16.54
C ALA A 58 -39.01 -9.22 -17.59
N THR A 59 -38.00 -10.07 -17.81
CA THR A 59 -36.95 -9.86 -18.83
C THR A 59 -36.93 -10.94 -19.91
N SER A 60 -37.72 -12.01 -19.76
CA SER A 60 -37.64 -13.24 -20.57
C SER A 60 -36.25 -13.91 -20.59
N ILE A 61 -35.46 -13.71 -19.53
CA ILE A 61 -34.12 -14.30 -19.38
C ILE A 61 -34.20 -15.56 -18.51
N PRO A 62 -33.54 -16.68 -18.86
CA PRO A 62 -33.50 -17.87 -18.03
C PRO A 62 -33.02 -17.56 -16.60
N LEU A 63 -33.77 -18.04 -15.60
CA LEU A 63 -33.44 -17.83 -14.18
C LEU A 63 -32.03 -18.33 -13.82
N ALA A 64 -31.54 -19.38 -14.48
CA ALA A 64 -30.18 -19.88 -14.34
C ALA A 64 -29.11 -18.83 -14.74
N SER A 65 -29.28 -18.13 -15.87
CA SER A 65 -28.40 -17.04 -16.31
C SER A 65 -28.33 -15.93 -15.26
N LEU A 66 -29.50 -15.45 -14.79
CA LEU A 66 -29.57 -14.41 -13.76
C LEU A 66 -28.99 -14.84 -12.40
N LEU A 67 -29.17 -16.11 -12.01
CA LEU A 67 -28.60 -16.65 -10.77
C LEU A 67 -27.09 -16.87 -10.83
N ASN A 68 -26.51 -17.05 -12.02
CA ASN A 68 -25.06 -17.06 -12.23
C ASN A 68 -24.47 -15.64 -12.07
N VAL A 69 -25.09 -14.63 -12.69
CA VAL A 69 -24.61 -13.23 -12.61
C VAL A 69 -25.16 -12.43 -11.42
N LYS A 70 -25.92 -13.03 -10.49
CA LYS A 70 -26.54 -12.33 -9.33
C LYS A 70 -25.58 -11.45 -8.51
N GLY A 71 -24.30 -11.85 -8.40
CA GLY A 71 -23.27 -11.06 -7.71
C GLY A 71 -22.89 -9.76 -8.45
N ILE A 72 -23.06 -9.74 -9.77
CA ILE A 72 -22.82 -8.61 -10.67
C ILE A 72 -24.07 -7.73 -10.78
N LEU A 73 -25.28 -8.32 -10.78
CA LEU A 73 -26.54 -7.57 -10.84
C LEU A 73 -26.86 -6.81 -9.53
N ARG A 74 -26.54 -7.43 -8.37
CA ARG A 74 -26.95 -6.90 -7.07
C ARG A 74 -26.53 -5.45 -6.79
N PRO A 75 -25.29 -4.99 -7.07
CA PRO A 75 -24.90 -3.60 -6.85
C PRO A 75 -25.71 -2.59 -7.69
N LEU A 76 -26.16 -2.97 -8.89
CA LEU A 76 -27.01 -2.12 -9.72
C LEU A 76 -28.46 -2.09 -9.19
N LEU A 77 -29.00 -3.25 -8.78
CA LEU A 77 -30.31 -3.35 -8.12
C LEU A 77 -30.37 -2.52 -6.82
N ASP A 78 -29.34 -2.62 -5.97
CA ASP A 78 -29.21 -1.83 -4.73
C ASP A 78 -29.04 -0.32 -5.03
N ALA A 79 -28.40 0.05 -6.15
CA ALA A 79 -28.32 1.45 -6.60
C ALA A 79 -29.67 2.00 -7.08
N ILE A 80 -30.42 1.24 -7.87
CA ILE A 80 -31.77 1.64 -8.35
C ILE A 80 -32.71 1.86 -7.16
N VAL A 81 -32.71 0.97 -6.17
CA VAL A 81 -33.50 1.13 -4.93
C VAL A 81 -33.11 2.37 -4.13
N ARG A 82 -31.84 2.79 -4.17
CA ARG A 82 -31.35 3.97 -3.43
C ARG A 82 -31.71 5.30 -4.09
N GLU A 83 -31.67 5.37 -5.42
CA GLU A 83 -31.98 6.61 -6.16
C GLU A 83 -33.49 6.81 -6.42
N LEU A 84 -34.31 5.77 -6.24
CA LEU A 84 -35.77 5.85 -6.40
C LEU A 84 -36.50 5.99 -5.04
N PRO A 85 -37.32 7.03 -4.83
CA PRO A 85 -38.08 7.19 -3.60
C PRO A 85 -39.03 6.01 -3.40
N ARG A 86 -39.16 5.55 -2.14
CA ARG A 86 -40.03 4.43 -1.78
C ARG A 86 -41.48 4.76 -2.13
N ALA A 87 -42.02 4.11 -3.16
CA ALA A 87 -43.37 4.35 -3.63
C ALA A 87 -44.39 4.19 -2.50
N ALA A 88 -45.35 5.11 -2.41
CA ALA A 88 -46.48 4.99 -1.50
C ALA A 88 -47.34 3.81 -1.98
N SER A 89 -47.31 2.71 -1.23
CA SER A 89 -48.08 1.52 -1.54
C SER A 89 -49.58 1.83 -1.51
N ALA A 90 -50.23 1.82 -2.68
CA ALA A 90 -51.69 1.83 -2.75
C ALA A 90 -52.22 0.63 -1.95
N LYS A 91 -53.07 0.89 -0.95
CA LYS A 91 -53.69 -0.17 -0.15
C LYS A 91 -54.67 -0.95 -1.05
N PRO A 92 -54.56 -2.29 -1.19
CA PRO A 92 -55.64 -3.08 -1.75
C PRO A 92 -56.91 -2.87 -0.92
N LYS A 93 -58.04 -2.60 -1.56
CA LYS A 93 -59.33 -2.46 -0.89
C LYS A 93 -59.76 -3.84 -0.35
N LEU A 94 -60.26 -3.89 0.89
CA LEU A 94 -60.97 -5.07 1.37
C LEU A 94 -62.28 -5.23 0.58
N ALA A 95 -62.50 -6.43 0.06
CA ALA A 95 -63.81 -6.98 -0.27
C ALA A 95 -63.99 -8.28 0.53
N ALA A 96 -65.22 -8.58 0.94
CA ALA A 96 -65.49 -9.56 2.02
C ALA A 96 -66.40 -10.72 1.57
N ARG A 97 -66.58 -11.69 2.49
CA ARG A 97 -67.33 -12.96 2.39
C ARG A 97 -66.47 -14.14 1.85
N LYS A 98 -66.62 -15.37 2.33
CA LYS A 98 -67.50 -15.90 3.42
C LYS A 98 -66.81 -17.05 4.19
N VAL A 99 -67.39 -17.44 5.33
CA VAL A 99 -66.84 -18.47 6.25
C VAL A 99 -67.49 -19.83 6.00
N SER A 100 -66.70 -20.90 6.06
CA SER A 100 -67.19 -22.26 6.33
C SER A 100 -66.21 -23.09 7.18
N ARG A 101 -66.71 -23.51 8.36
CA ARG A 101 -66.24 -24.60 9.25
C ARG A 101 -66.03 -25.94 8.48
N ARG A 102 -65.36 -27.00 8.99
CA ARG A 102 -64.85 -27.37 10.35
C ARG A 102 -63.77 -28.50 10.23
N LEU A 103 -63.38 -29.07 11.39
CA LEU A 103 -62.50 -30.24 11.61
C LEU A 103 -60.98 -29.96 11.45
N ALA A 104 -60.07 -30.48 12.29
CA ALA A 104 -60.17 -30.95 13.68
C ALA A 104 -58.77 -30.80 14.36
N ALA A 105 -58.68 -30.93 15.68
CA ALA A 105 -57.43 -30.78 16.45
C ALA A 105 -57.39 -31.81 17.60
N PRO A 106 -56.28 -32.00 18.37
CA PRO A 106 -54.93 -31.43 18.24
C PRO A 106 -53.79 -32.49 18.26
N LYS A 107 -52.51 -32.09 18.10
CA LYS A 107 -51.38 -32.74 18.79
C LYS A 107 -50.09 -31.88 18.86
N ALA A 108 -49.21 -32.30 19.78
CA ALA A 108 -48.13 -31.56 20.45
C ALA A 108 -47.03 -30.89 19.59
N LYS A 109 -46.39 -29.87 20.18
CA LYS A 109 -45.07 -29.35 19.76
C LYS A 109 -43.95 -30.29 20.24
N PRO A 110 -42.99 -30.70 19.39
CA PRO A 110 -41.73 -31.28 19.86
C PRO A 110 -40.76 -30.18 20.33
N ALA A 111 -40.00 -30.45 21.40
CA ALA A 111 -39.10 -29.49 22.03
C ALA A 111 -37.66 -29.54 21.47
N ARG A 112 -36.96 -28.39 21.48
CA ARG A 112 -35.50 -28.35 21.29
C ARG A 112 -34.79 -28.84 22.57
N LYS A 113 -34.08 -29.96 22.49
CA LYS A 113 -33.13 -30.40 23.54
C LYS A 113 -31.73 -29.77 23.35
N PRO A 114 -30.92 -29.63 24.42
CA PRO A 114 -29.69 -28.82 24.42
C PRO A 114 -28.42 -29.60 24.04
N LYS A 115 -27.34 -28.88 23.68
CA LYS A 115 -25.97 -29.43 23.68
C LYS A 115 -25.35 -29.33 25.07
N LYS A 116 -24.87 -30.46 25.60
CA LYS A 116 -24.08 -30.52 26.86
C LYS A 116 -22.66 -29.98 26.64
N ARG A 117 -22.04 -29.48 27.72
CA ARG A 117 -20.58 -29.55 27.94
C ARG A 117 -20.32 -30.69 28.92
N SER A 118 -19.16 -31.33 28.85
CA SER A 118 -18.62 -32.30 29.82
C SER A 118 -17.13 -32.02 30.01
N ALA A 119 -16.56 -32.46 31.14
CA ALA A 119 -15.24 -32.03 31.60
C ALA A 119 -14.50 -33.11 32.42
N ALA A 120 -13.22 -32.87 32.68
CA ALA A 120 -12.39 -33.47 33.72
C ALA A 120 -11.67 -32.28 34.42
N LYS A 121 -11.77 -32.12 35.74
CA LYS A 121 -10.96 -32.72 36.84
C LYS A 121 -9.50 -32.22 36.86
N SER A 122 -8.84 -32.04 38.02
CA SER A 122 -9.14 -32.44 39.42
C SER A 122 -9.10 -31.24 40.39
N ASP A 123 -9.99 -31.11 41.37
CA ASP A 123 -9.89 -31.57 42.79
C ASP A 123 -8.82 -30.82 43.63
N THR A 124 -9.04 -30.45 44.90
CA THR A 124 -10.13 -30.75 45.88
C THR A 124 -11.10 -29.54 46.03
N ALA A 125 -11.76 -29.11 47.13
CA ALA A 125 -11.86 -29.47 48.57
C ALA A 125 -13.21 -29.00 49.19
N ARG A 126 -13.45 -29.26 50.49
CA ARG A 126 -14.70 -29.01 51.27
C ARG A 126 -14.42 -29.13 52.80
N PRO A 127 -15.35 -28.86 53.75
CA PRO A 127 -16.75 -28.38 53.64
C PRO A 127 -17.24 -27.26 54.63
N GLN A 128 -18.26 -26.51 54.18
CA GLN A 128 -19.52 -26.09 54.86
C GLN A 128 -19.64 -25.80 56.39
N SER A 129 -20.02 -24.56 56.70
CA SER A 129 -21.25 -24.15 57.43
C SER A 129 -21.66 -22.76 56.87
N ALA A 130 -22.90 -22.29 56.71
CA ALA A 130 -24.21 -22.42 57.38
C ALA A 130 -24.47 -21.28 58.39
N ALA A 131 -25.55 -20.50 58.14
CA ALA A 131 -25.80 -19.13 58.63
C ALA A 131 -24.81 -18.07 58.05
N GLU A 132 -25.14 -16.78 57.87
CA GLU A 132 -26.37 -16.00 58.14
C GLU A 132 -26.88 -15.24 56.89
N ARG A 133 -28.13 -14.73 56.92
CA ARG A 133 -28.69 -13.83 55.89
C ARG A 133 -29.65 -12.77 56.47
N VAL A 134 -29.14 -11.67 57.03
CA VAL A 134 -29.97 -10.50 57.41
C VAL A 134 -29.30 -9.17 57.03
N ALA A 135 -29.66 -8.61 55.87
CA ALA A 135 -29.37 -7.21 55.50
C ALA A 135 -30.35 -6.69 54.43
N ARG A 136 -31.56 -6.39 54.91
CA ARG A 136 -32.68 -5.63 54.34
C ARG A 136 -32.52 -5.00 52.94
N LYS A 137 -33.47 -5.32 52.05
CA LYS A 137 -33.83 -4.57 50.84
C LYS A 137 -35.28 -4.08 50.95
N LEU A 138 -35.48 -2.76 51.04
CA LEU A 138 -36.78 -2.07 51.03
C LEU A 138 -36.75 -1.00 49.91
N GLY A 139 -37.86 -0.55 49.33
CA GLY A 139 -39.26 -0.94 49.51
C GLY A 139 -40.12 -0.03 48.62
N ARG A 140 -41.26 -0.50 48.09
CA ARG A 140 -42.10 0.25 47.14
C ARG A 140 -43.58 0.02 47.45
N GLN A 141 -44.33 1.06 47.82
CA GLN A 141 -45.73 1.30 47.38
C GLN A 141 -46.33 2.62 47.91
N ARG A 142 -47.61 2.87 47.58
CA ARG A 142 -48.41 4.08 47.83
C ARG A 142 -49.10 4.06 49.21
N LYS A 143 -49.66 5.21 49.61
CA LYS A 143 -50.94 5.32 50.34
C LYS A 143 -51.65 6.63 49.97
N ASP A 144 -52.96 6.69 50.20
CA ASP A 144 -53.85 7.81 49.87
C ASP A 144 -54.65 8.24 51.13
N THR A 145 -54.99 9.53 51.27
CA THR A 145 -55.91 10.14 52.28
C THR A 145 -55.47 10.05 53.77
N VAL A 146 -55.93 10.86 54.74
CA VAL A 146 -57.03 11.88 54.88
C VAL A 146 -56.45 13.23 55.44
N SER A 147 -57.24 14.31 55.49
CA SER A 147 -56.83 15.69 55.86
C SER A 147 -57.31 16.16 57.26
N ILE A 148 -56.60 17.14 57.85
CA ILE A 148 -56.95 17.99 59.02
C ILE A 148 -55.76 18.99 59.26
N LEU A 149 -55.88 20.28 59.60
CA LEU A 149 -57.01 21.24 59.57
C LEU A 149 -56.50 22.72 59.53
N GLY A 150 -56.84 23.50 58.49
CA GLY A 150 -56.90 24.99 58.49
C GLY A 150 -55.62 25.85 58.64
N PRO A 151 -55.72 27.19 58.48
CA PRO A 151 -56.39 27.86 57.34
C PRO A 151 -55.58 29.04 56.75
N LYS A 152 -55.73 29.30 55.43
CA LYS A 152 -55.85 30.65 54.80
C LYS A 152 -55.88 30.59 53.26
N ASP A 153 -56.96 31.12 52.70
CA ASP A 153 -57.17 31.43 51.28
C ASP A 153 -56.78 32.89 50.94
N PRO A 154 -56.84 33.35 49.67
CA PRO A 154 -56.74 32.63 48.39
C PRO A 154 -55.69 33.25 47.43
N ALA A 155 -55.05 32.45 46.56
CA ALA A 155 -54.35 32.97 45.38
C ALA A 155 -54.27 31.95 44.23
N THR A 156 -54.88 32.26 43.09
CA THR A 156 -54.86 31.42 41.89
C THR A 156 -53.48 31.34 41.25
N THR A 157 -52.78 30.22 41.39
CA THR A 157 -51.49 29.99 40.71
C THR A 157 -51.68 29.21 39.41
N THR A 158 -51.59 29.91 38.28
CA THR A 158 -51.56 29.30 36.95
C THR A 158 -50.33 28.41 36.79
N LYS A 159 -50.47 27.28 36.08
CA LYS A 159 -49.36 26.36 35.80
C LYS A 159 -48.26 27.09 35.04
N ARG A 160 -47.16 27.45 35.71
CA ARG A 160 -45.97 28.06 35.09
C ARG A 160 -45.51 27.19 33.92
N ARG A 161 -45.69 27.69 32.69
CA ARG A 161 -45.00 27.16 31.51
C ARG A 161 -43.50 27.22 31.79
N GLY A 162 -42.77 26.16 31.43
CA GLY A 162 -41.30 26.21 31.46
C GLY A 162 -40.79 27.36 30.58
N PRO A 163 -39.59 27.92 30.84
CA PRO A 163 -39.08 29.08 30.11
C PRO A 163 -39.21 28.90 28.59
N LEU A 164 -39.71 29.94 27.92
CA LEU A 164 -39.76 29.99 26.47
C LEU A 164 -38.35 29.67 25.92
N PRO A 165 -38.24 28.89 24.82
CA PRO A 165 -36.93 28.56 24.26
C PRO A 165 -36.20 29.86 23.93
N ALA A 166 -35.04 30.08 24.53
CA ALA A 166 -34.26 31.30 24.33
C ALA A 166 -34.12 31.62 22.82
N PRO A 167 -34.26 32.91 22.43
CA PRO A 167 -34.33 33.30 21.04
C PRO A 167 -33.09 32.82 20.26
N PHE A 168 -33.29 32.44 19.00
CA PHE A 168 -32.20 31.97 18.15
C PHE A 168 -31.32 33.16 17.72
N VAL A 169 -30.35 33.50 18.56
CA VAL A 169 -29.26 34.40 18.19
C VAL A 169 -28.27 33.61 17.32
N GLU A 170 -28.08 34.02 16.06
CA GLU A 170 -27.19 33.31 15.13
C GLU A 170 -25.71 33.43 15.54
N PHE A 171 -25.28 34.65 15.87
CA PHE A 171 -23.95 34.99 16.37
C PHE A 171 -24.07 35.47 17.83
N PRO A 172 -24.05 34.57 18.83
CA PRO A 172 -24.07 34.97 20.23
C PRO A 172 -22.85 35.82 20.57
N THR A 173 -23.04 36.86 21.39
CA THR A 173 -21.94 37.62 21.98
C THR A 173 -21.21 36.80 23.05
N PRO A 174 -19.90 37.01 23.24
CA PRO A 174 -19.17 36.38 24.33
C PRO A 174 -19.58 36.99 25.67
N LEU A 175 -19.83 36.14 26.66
CA LEU A 175 -20.16 36.51 28.04
C LEU A 175 -18.96 37.06 28.82
N TRP A 176 -17.74 36.89 28.30
CA TRP A 176 -16.52 37.48 28.84
C TRP A 176 -15.41 37.59 27.78
N GLU A 177 -14.50 38.53 27.99
CA GLU A 177 -13.30 38.70 27.18
C GLU A 177 -12.14 37.89 27.77
N ASP A 178 -11.60 36.98 26.96
CA ASP A 178 -10.48 36.11 27.32
C ASP A 178 -9.92 35.48 26.03
N THR A 179 -8.62 35.64 25.81
CA THR A 179 -7.91 35.19 24.60
C THR A 179 -7.31 33.78 24.73
N ARG A 180 -7.25 33.20 25.94
CA ARG A 180 -6.61 31.88 26.18
C ARG A 180 -7.28 30.78 25.36
N SER A 181 -6.51 29.99 24.62
CA SER A 181 -7.04 28.85 23.85
C SER A 181 -6.35 27.55 24.27
N PHE A 182 -7.10 26.45 24.20
CA PHE A 182 -6.58 25.10 24.45
C PHE A 182 -6.14 24.44 23.14
N ALA A 183 -5.07 23.63 23.19
CA ALA A 183 -4.69 22.75 22.07
C ALA A 183 -5.72 21.61 21.87
N ASP A 184 -6.33 21.13 22.96
CA ASP A 184 -7.35 20.08 22.95
C ASP A 184 -8.68 20.55 22.32
N PHE A 185 -9.11 19.92 21.22
CA PHE A 185 -10.44 20.15 20.62
C PHE A 185 -11.58 20.14 21.64
N HIS A 186 -11.58 19.19 22.58
CA HIS A 186 -12.70 19.02 23.50
C HIS A 186 -12.76 20.14 24.55
N ARG A 187 -11.61 20.60 25.05
CA ARG A 187 -11.50 21.73 25.97
C ARG A 187 -11.82 23.05 25.26
N GLU A 188 -11.31 23.25 24.05
CA GLU A 188 -11.61 24.45 23.25
C GLU A 188 -13.10 24.52 22.87
N LEU A 189 -13.71 23.42 22.41
CA LEU A 189 -15.15 23.39 22.11
C LEU A 189 -16.01 23.62 23.35
N ASP A 190 -15.68 23.01 24.50
CA ASP A 190 -16.44 23.24 25.73
C ASP A 190 -16.25 24.67 26.27
N ARG A 191 -15.04 25.22 26.17
CA ARG A 191 -14.73 26.63 26.49
C ARG A 191 -15.55 27.58 25.63
N GLN A 192 -15.46 27.47 24.30
CA GLN A 192 -16.15 28.39 23.38
C GLN A 192 -17.67 28.27 23.52
N ALA A 193 -18.20 27.07 23.78
CA ALA A 193 -19.62 26.92 24.08
C ALA A 193 -20.03 27.59 25.40
N ARG A 194 -19.25 27.46 26.48
CA ARG A 194 -19.51 28.19 27.74
C ARG A 194 -19.40 29.70 27.54
N ARG A 195 -18.38 30.19 26.83
CA ARG A 195 -18.12 31.61 26.55
C ARG A 195 -19.30 32.28 25.84
N HIS A 196 -20.05 31.56 25.03
CA HIS A 196 -21.21 32.09 24.30
C HIS A 196 -22.56 31.59 24.85
N GLY A 197 -22.59 31.10 26.10
CA GLY A 197 -23.81 30.64 26.79
C GLY A 197 -24.45 29.35 26.24
N ASP A 198 -23.86 28.71 25.24
CA ASP A 198 -24.43 27.57 24.54
C ASP A 198 -24.31 26.27 25.34
N ASN A 199 -25.46 25.69 25.70
CA ASN A 199 -25.55 24.30 26.15
C ASN A 199 -25.68 23.32 24.97
N ASN A 200 -25.59 22.01 25.24
CA ASN A 200 -25.63 20.96 24.20
C ASN A 200 -26.88 21.01 23.30
N SER A 201 -28.02 21.44 23.85
CA SER A 201 -29.30 21.52 23.13
C SER A 201 -29.41 22.79 22.30
N MET A 202 -28.83 23.91 22.75
CA MET A 202 -28.75 25.15 21.96
C MET A 202 -27.82 24.97 20.75
N LEU A 203 -26.63 24.41 20.96
CA LEU A 203 -25.71 24.00 19.89
C LEU A 203 -26.37 23.05 18.88
N GLN A 204 -27.09 22.02 19.36
CA GLN A 204 -27.79 21.09 18.48
C GLN A 204 -28.93 21.76 17.69
N ARG A 205 -29.66 22.70 18.30
CA ARG A 205 -30.69 23.48 17.61
C ARG A 205 -30.08 24.39 16.54
N ALA A 206 -28.99 25.10 16.85
CA ALA A 206 -28.28 25.95 15.88
C ALA A 206 -27.76 25.15 14.68
N LEU A 207 -27.21 23.95 14.92
CA LEU A 207 -26.83 23.02 13.86
C LEU A 207 -28.03 22.57 13.02
N ALA A 208 -29.18 22.30 13.65
CA ALA A 208 -30.41 21.93 12.95
C ALA A 208 -30.98 23.09 12.10
N THR A 209 -30.92 24.34 12.57
CA THR A 209 -31.27 25.54 11.79
C THR A 209 -30.39 25.67 10.54
N ALA A 210 -29.10 25.33 10.64
CA ALA A 210 -28.18 25.25 9.51
C ALA A 210 -28.36 24.00 8.62
N GLY A 211 -29.43 23.21 8.81
CA GLY A 211 -29.71 21.97 8.07
C GLY A 211 -28.88 20.74 8.51
N ILE A 212 -28.01 20.89 9.51
CA ILE A 212 -27.01 19.88 9.90
C ILE A 212 -27.56 18.99 11.02
N VAL A 213 -28.21 17.88 10.64
CA VAL A 213 -28.83 16.95 11.60
C VAL A 213 -27.78 16.18 12.42
N VAL A 214 -27.47 16.71 13.61
CA VAL A 214 -26.61 16.13 14.67
C VAL A 214 -27.45 15.86 15.92
N ASN A 215 -27.07 14.83 16.70
CA ASN A 215 -27.74 14.47 17.96
C ASN A 215 -27.11 15.19 19.16
N VAL A 216 -27.91 15.61 20.15
CA VAL A 216 -27.46 16.29 21.39
C VAL A 216 -26.38 15.47 22.13
N PHE A 217 -26.52 14.15 22.18
CA PHE A 217 -25.52 13.25 22.77
C PHE A 217 -24.19 13.25 21.99
N THR A 218 -24.20 13.53 20.68
CA THR A 218 -22.97 13.69 19.88
C THR A 218 -22.23 14.96 20.30
N VAL A 219 -22.93 16.10 20.42
CA VAL A 219 -22.36 17.37 20.92
C VAL A 219 -21.79 17.21 22.33
N ARG A 220 -22.54 16.56 23.23
CA ARG A 220 -22.09 16.24 24.60
C ARG A 220 -20.81 15.39 24.62
N ASN A 221 -20.72 14.39 23.74
CA ASN A 221 -19.55 13.52 23.64
C ASN A 221 -18.33 14.22 23.02
N TRP A 222 -18.54 15.22 22.16
CA TRP A 222 -17.47 16.07 21.62
C TRP A 222 -16.87 16.99 22.70
N ARG A 223 -17.71 17.73 23.43
CA ARG A 223 -17.29 18.59 24.55
C ARG A 223 -16.61 17.82 25.69
N LYS A 224 -16.98 16.55 25.89
CA LYS A 224 -16.34 15.65 26.88
C LYS A 224 -15.14 14.85 26.37
N GLY A 225 -14.72 15.01 25.11
CA GLY A 225 -13.59 14.23 24.54
C GLY A 225 -13.83 12.72 24.40
N ILE A 226 -15.08 12.25 24.59
CA ILE A 226 -15.45 10.82 24.51
C ILE A 226 -15.52 10.37 23.03
N ARG A 227 -16.02 11.26 22.16
CA ARG A 227 -16.06 11.08 20.70
C ARG A 227 -15.62 12.37 20.03
N TYR A 228 -15.25 12.28 18.77
CA TYR A 228 -14.76 13.42 17.98
C TYR A 228 -15.45 13.38 16.59
N PRO A 229 -15.60 14.54 15.92
CA PRO A 229 -15.97 14.64 14.51
C PRO A 229 -15.17 13.71 13.60
N ARG A 230 -15.83 12.96 12.70
CA ARG A 230 -15.16 12.07 11.72
C ARG A 230 -15.88 11.90 10.38
N THR A 231 -17.10 12.41 10.24
CA THR A 231 -17.90 12.31 9.00
C THR A 231 -18.01 13.66 8.32
N VAL A 232 -18.34 13.71 7.03
CA VAL A 232 -18.54 14.98 6.29
C VAL A 232 -19.53 15.90 7.04
N ARG A 233 -20.67 15.35 7.48
CA ARG A 233 -21.65 16.07 8.33
C ARG A 233 -21.07 16.54 9.67
N SER A 234 -20.10 15.81 10.24
CA SER A 234 -19.42 16.25 11.46
C SER A 234 -18.50 17.44 11.22
N MET A 235 -17.83 17.51 10.05
CA MET A 235 -16.95 18.62 9.69
C MET A 235 -17.76 19.86 9.32
N GLN A 236 -18.85 19.69 8.57
CA GLN A 236 -19.86 20.74 8.34
C GLN A 236 -20.38 21.30 9.66
N ALA A 237 -20.65 20.45 10.66
CA ALA A 237 -21.04 20.89 11.99
C ALA A 237 -19.95 21.71 12.70
N LEU A 238 -18.67 21.39 12.52
CA LEU A 238 -17.59 22.23 13.06
C LEU A 238 -17.53 23.60 12.37
N ALA A 239 -17.54 23.65 11.05
CA ALA A 239 -17.53 24.92 10.31
C ALA A 239 -18.72 25.82 10.68
N ALA A 240 -19.90 25.24 10.92
CA ALA A 240 -21.07 25.98 11.41
C ALA A 240 -20.89 26.51 12.85
N ILE A 241 -20.18 25.79 13.73
CA ILE A 241 -19.86 26.24 15.10
C ILE A 241 -18.76 27.31 15.07
N GLU A 242 -17.74 27.15 14.24
CA GLU A 242 -16.68 28.14 14.02
C GLU A 242 -17.27 29.47 13.53
N ARG A 243 -18.12 29.43 12.48
CA ARG A 243 -18.86 30.59 11.98
C ARG A 243 -19.72 31.24 13.08
N ARG A 244 -20.48 30.44 13.83
CA ARG A 244 -21.36 30.91 14.92
C ARG A 244 -20.61 31.70 16.00
N TYR A 245 -19.41 31.26 16.37
CA TYR A 245 -18.57 31.92 17.37
C TYR A 245 -17.55 32.91 16.76
N ARG A 246 -17.67 33.23 15.47
CA ARG A 246 -16.73 34.09 14.70
C ARG A 246 -15.26 33.67 14.85
N LEU A 247 -15.01 32.37 14.95
CA LEU A 247 -13.67 31.79 15.03
C LEU A 247 -13.06 31.67 13.62
N PRO A 248 -11.72 31.72 13.48
CA PRO A 248 -11.05 31.41 12.21
C PRO A 248 -11.45 30.02 11.69
N ALA A 249 -11.58 29.90 10.36
CA ALA A 249 -11.92 28.64 9.72
C ALA A 249 -10.90 27.55 10.08
N GLY A 250 -11.38 26.41 10.58
CA GLY A 250 -10.57 25.30 11.04
C GLY A 250 -10.00 25.44 12.46
N HIS A 251 -10.37 26.47 13.24
CA HIS A 251 -9.91 26.63 14.62
C HIS A 251 -10.27 25.42 15.50
N LEU A 252 -11.46 24.84 15.36
CA LEU A 252 -11.85 23.62 16.06
C LEU A 252 -11.39 22.37 15.30
N SER A 253 -11.48 22.33 13.97
CA SER A 253 -11.12 21.12 13.21
C SER A 253 -9.62 20.81 13.24
N GLY A 254 -8.75 21.82 13.25
CA GLY A 254 -7.30 21.66 13.37
C GLY A 254 -6.83 21.12 14.73
N ARG A 255 -7.66 21.23 15.77
CA ARG A 255 -7.40 20.72 17.13
C ARG A 255 -7.85 19.26 17.34
N LEU A 256 -8.34 18.58 16.29
CA LEU A 256 -8.80 17.19 16.38
C LEU A 256 -7.59 16.22 16.56
N PRO A 257 -7.69 15.19 17.42
CA PRO A 257 -6.60 14.25 17.73
C PRO A 257 -6.37 13.19 16.64
N HIS A 258 -6.59 13.57 15.38
CA HIS A 258 -6.41 12.75 14.18
C HIS A 258 -6.35 13.63 12.91
N PRO A 259 -5.41 14.61 12.82
CA PRO A 259 -5.32 15.53 11.68
C PRO A 259 -5.06 14.79 10.35
N ALA A 260 -4.34 13.66 10.43
CA ALA A 260 -4.12 12.72 9.34
C ALA A 260 -5.38 12.01 8.78
N ARG A 261 -6.48 11.91 9.54
CA ARG A 261 -7.49 10.87 9.27
C ARG A 261 -8.59 11.34 8.33
N ALA A 262 -8.50 10.88 7.08
CA ALA A 262 -9.52 10.99 6.04
C ALA A 262 -10.97 10.91 6.55
N VAL A 263 -11.77 11.90 6.17
CA VAL A 263 -13.16 12.08 6.61
C VAL A 263 -14.08 11.03 5.96
N THR A 264 -14.87 10.36 6.79
CA THR A 264 -15.80 9.31 6.33
C THR A 264 -17.06 9.89 5.69
N GLY A 265 -17.34 9.50 4.45
CA GLY A 265 -18.52 9.94 3.68
C GLY A 265 -18.20 10.66 2.36
N ASN A 266 -16.94 11.06 2.12
CA ASN A 266 -16.48 11.56 0.81
C ASN A 266 -16.38 10.41 -0.21
N ASN A 267 -17.51 9.79 -0.53
CA ASN A 267 -17.63 8.60 -1.37
C ASN A 267 -17.63 8.99 -2.85
N VAL A 268 -16.52 8.70 -3.54
CA VAL A 268 -16.44 8.83 -4.99
C VAL A 268 -17.23 7.71 -5.65
N LEU A 269 -18.21 8.05 -6.48
CA LEU A 269 -19.07 7.07 -7.18
C LEU A 269 -18.27 6.28 -8.23
N GLY A 270 -18.67 5.02 -8.44
CA GLY A 270 -18.08 4.12 -9.44
C GLY A 270 -16.73 3.48 -9.08
N LEU A 271 -16.07 3.89 -7.99
CA LEU A 271 -14.76 3.34 -7.59
C LEU A 271 -14.86 2.15 -6.63
N SER A 272 -13.86 1.27 -6.66
CA SER A 272 -13.75 0.17 -5.71
C SER A 272 -13.39 0.65 -4.30
N HIS A 273 -13.73 -0.15 -3.28
CA HIS A 273 -13.27 0.09 -1.90
C HIS A 273 -11.72 0.02 -1.75
N ALA A 274 -10.98 -0.50 -2.73
CA ALA A 274 -9.52 -0.47 -2.73
C ALA A 274 -9.00 0.90 -3.19
N GLU A 275 -9.51 1.42 -4.30
CA GLU A 275 -9.16 2.74 -4.83
C GLU A 275 -9.64 3.85 -3.90
N HIS A 276 -10.87 3.74 -3.38
CA HIS A 276 -11.42 4.75 -2.46
C HIS A 276 -10.56 4.92 -1.21
N ARG A 277 -10.07 3.82 -0.61
CA ARG A 277 -9.11 3.86 0.51
C ARG A 277 -7.75 4.44 0.16
N ARG A 278 -7.31 4.35 -1.10
CA ARG A 278 -6.06 5.00 -1.58
C ARG A 278 -6.27 6.50 -1.75
N LEU A 279 -7.39 6.92 -2.34
CA LEU A 279 -7.68 8.33 -2.60
C LEU A 279 -8.03 9.12 -1.34
N ALA A 280 -8.72 8.52 -0.36
CA ALA A 280 -9.36 9.24 0.75
C ALA A 280 -8.44 10.16 1.60
N TRP A 281 -7.13 9.88 1.69
CA TRP A 281 -6.17 10.74 2.39
C TRP A 281 -5.91 12.06 1.64
N HIS A 282 -5.96 12.02 0.31
CA HIS A 282 -5.57 13.11 -0.59
C HIS A 282 -6.78 13.91 -1.12
N LEU A 283 -8.01 13.52 -0.74
CA LEU A 283 -9.21 14.32 -0.97
C LEU A 283 -9.40 15.30 0.19
N PRO A 284 -9.86 16.54 -0.06
CA PRO A 284 -10.22 17.47 1.01
C PRO A 284 -11.47 17.02 1.77
N ASP A 285 -11.61 17.53 2.99
CA ASP A 285 -12.63 17.09 3.93
C ASP A 285 -14.07 17.45 3.48
N ASP A 286 -14.19 18.49 2.66
CA ASP A 286 -15.42 18.99 2.03
C ASP A 286 -15.62 18.50 0.57
N PHE A 287 -14.77 17.59 0.07
CA PHE A 287 -14.75 17.15 -1.34
C PHE A 287 -16.14 16.83 -1.92
N SER A 288 -16.99 16.11 -1.17
CA SER A 288 -18.33 15.71 -1.67
C SER A 288 -19.34 16.86 -1.80
N THR A 289 -19.02 18.06 -1.30
CA THR A 289 -19.82 19.29 -1.47
C THR A 289 -19.27 20.27 -2.50
N ARG A 290 -18.09 20.04 -3.06
CA ARG A 290 -17.49 20.89 -4.11
C ARG A 290 -18.22 20.72 -5.46
N PRO A 291 -18.18 21.71 -6.38
CA PRO A 291 -18.71 21.57 -7.74
C PRO A 291 -18.14 20.36 -8.49
N ALA A 292 -18.93 19.76 -9.38
CA ALA A 292 -18.55 18.53 -10.08
C ALA A 292 -17.24 18.65 -10.90
N LYS A 293 -17.00 19.81 -11.53
CA LYS A 293 -15.76 20.12 -12.26
C LYS A 293 -14.53 20.07 -11.33
N GLU A 294 -14.64 20.67 -10.14
CA GLU A 294 -13.56 20.69 -9.16
C GLU A 294 -13.33 19.29 -8.56
N GLN A 295 -14.39 18.51 -8.33
CA GLN A 295 -14.26 17.10 -7.93
C GLN A 295 -13.50 16.27 -8.98
N GLU A 296 -13.73 16.52 -10.27
CA GLU A 296 -13.03 15.84 -11.37
C GLU A 296 -11.57 16.29 -11.48
N GLU A 297 -11.29 17.58 -11.36
CA GLU A 297 -9.94 18.17 -11.33
C GLU A 297 -9.09 17.59 -10.18
N ILE A 298 -9.61 17.61 -8.95
CA ILE A 298 -8.96 17.01 -7.77
C ILE A 298 -8.69 15.52 -8.00
N LEU A 299 -9.64 14.79 -8.60
CA LEU A 299 -9.47 13.36 -8.88
C LEU A 299 -8.44 13.09 -9.97
N ALA A 300 -8.32 13.95 -11.00
CA ALA A 300 -7.27 13.87 -12.00
C ALA A 300 -5.90 14.12 -11.36
N TRP A 301 -5.73 15.24 -10.66
CA TRP A 301 -4.48 15.62 -9.98
C TRP A 301 -4.01 14.55 -8.99
N VAL A 302 -4.88 14.05 -8.11
CA VAL A 302 -4.52 12.98 -7.17
C VAL A 302 -4.15 11.69 -7.91
N ARG A 303 -4.84 11.32 -8.99
CA ARG A 303 -4.50 10.12 -9.77
C ARG A 303 -3.15 10.24 -10.46
N GLU A 304 -2.80 11.42 -10.97
CA GLU A 304 -1.63 11.62 -11.85
C GLU A 304 -0.37 11.96 -11.06
N VAL A 305 -0.45 12.96 -10.17
CA VAL A 305 0.66 13.36 -9.30
C VAL A 305 0.87 12.32 -8.20
N VAL A 306 -0.14 12.07 -7.37
CA VAL A 306 0.04 11.26 -6.14
C VAL A 306 0.01 9.75 -6.42
N ILE A 307 -0.97 9.21 -7.14
CA ILE A 307 -1.08 7.75 -7.30
C ILE A 307 -0.12 7.22 -8.37
N ARG A 308 -0.19 7.75 -9.60
CA ARG A 308 0.67 7.33 -10.73
C ARG A 308 2.11 7.87 -10.55
N GLY A 309 2.27 9.16 -10.26
CA GLY A 309 3.54 9.88 -10.45
C GLY A 309 3.95 9.85 -11.91
N SER A 310 3.02 10.24 -12.79
CA SER A 310 2.89 9.73 -14.15
C SER A 310 4.07 9.96 -15.07
N THR A 311 4.59 8.85 -15.62
CA THR A 311 5.15 8.80 -16.97
C THR A 311 4.50 7.66 -17.74
N SER A 312 4.56 7.69 -19.07
CA SER A 312 4.10 6.60 -19.95
C SER A 312 4.67 5.23 -19.54
N TYR A 313 5.94 5.18 -19.14
CA TYR A 313 6.59 3.96 -18.65
C TYR A 313 5.94 3.37 -17.39
N ARG A 314 5.39 4.19 -16.47
CA ARG A 314 4.64 3.66 -15.31
C ARG A 314 3.26 3.12 -15.70
N ALA A 315 2.63 3.65 -16.75
CA ALA A 315 1.43 3.06 -17.33
C ALA A 315 1.75 1.72 -18.00
N TYR A 316 2.86 1.63 -18.74
CA TYR A 316 3.37 0.38 -19.30
C TYR A 316 3.65 -0.67 -18.22
N GLN A 317 4.36 -0.33 -17.13
CA GLN A 317 4.58 -1.26 -16.01
C GLN A 317 3.26 -1.76 -15.39
N ALA A 318 2.29 -0.86 -15.16
CA ALA A 318 0.98 -1.22 -14.62
C ALA A 318 0.11 -2.05 -15.60
N ALA A 319 0.38 -2.00 -16.90
CA ALA A 319 -0.24 -2.86 -17.92
C ALA A 319 0.46 -4.22 -18.05
N ALA A 320 1.80 -4.24 -18.03
CA ALA A 320 2.60 -5.46 -18.04
C ALA A 320 2.29 -6.37 -16.84
N LEU A 321 2.11 -5.78 -15.65
CA LEU A 321 1.67 -6.51 -14.45
C LEU A 321 0.26 -7.13 -14.55
N ARG A 322 -0.55 -6.78 -15.55
CA ARG A 322 -1.86 -7.41 -15.84
C ARG A 322 -1.78 -8.53 -16.87
N THR A 323 -0.64 -8.68 -17.53
CA THR A 323 -0.39 -9.72 -18.55
C THR A 323 0.90 -10.46 -18.20
N PRO A 324 0.92 -11.19 -17.05
CA PRO A 324 2.11 -11.95 -16.65
C PRO A 324 2.37 -13.07 -17.68
N PHE A 325 3.63 -13.22 -18.10
CA PHE A 325 4.02 -14.17 -19.14
C PHE A 325 5.29 -14.96 -18.82
N ALA A 326 6.02 -14.64 -17.74
CA ALA A 326 7.25 -15.33 -17.39
C ALA A 326 6.98 -16.79 -17.01
N LEU A 327 7.74 -17.74 -17.58
CA LEU A 327 7.68 -19.13 -17.14
C LEU A 327 8.25 -19.25 -15.72
N ARG A 328 7.53 -19.97 -14.87
CA ARG A 328 7.92 -20.29 -13.49
C ARG A 328 8.83 -21.51 -13.51
N LEU A 329 9.97 -21.39 -12.82
CA LEU A 329 11.05 -22.37 -12.73
C LEU A 329 11.23 -22.84 -11.27
N PRO A 330 10.30 -23.66 -10.73
CA PRO A 330 10.32 -24.06 -9.32
C PRO A 330 11.55 -24.91 -8.89
N GLU A 331 12.10 -25.78 -9.74
CA GLU A 331 13.31 -26.57 -9.45
C GLU A 331 14.52 -25.62 -9.32
N ALA A 332 14.68 -24.68 -10.26
CA ALA A 332 15.74 -23.67 -10.19
C ALA A 332 15.60 -22.75 -8.96
N LEU A 333 14.38 -22.31 -8.62
CA LEU A 333 14.13 -21.53 -7.39
C LEU A 333 14.40 -22.35 -6.12
N ALA A 334 14.14 -23.66 -6.14
CA ALA A 334 14.42 -24.55 -5.02
C ALA A 334 15.93 -24.64 -4.74
N VAL A 335 16.79 -24.68 -5.76
CA VAL A 335 18.27 -24.64 -5.59
C VAL A 335 18.72 -23.35 -4.89
N VAL A 336 18.17 -22.19 -5.30
CA VAL A 336 18.52 -20.89 -4.69
C VAL A 336 18.14 -20.83 -3.20
N ASP A 337 16.96 -21.35 -2.84
CA ASP A 337 16.46 -21.31 -1.46
C ASP A 337 16.99 -22.46 -0.58
N ALA A 338 17.29 -23.64 -1.14
CA ALA A 338 17.83 -24.79 -0.39
C ALA A 338 19.15 -24.44 0.31
N ARG A 339 20.05 -23.74 -0.39
CA ARG A 339 21.35 -23.31 0.14
C ARG A 339 21.24 -22.24 1.24
N TRP A 340 20.07 -21.64 1.46
CA TRP A 340 19.85 -20.62 2.49
C TRP A 340 18.80 -21.04 3.54
N LYS A 341 18.42 -22.33 3.58
CA LYS A 341 17.38 -22.87 4.48
C LYS A 341 17.89 -23.30 5.86
N SER A 342 18.53 -22.37 6.55
CA SER A 342 18.43 -22.30 8.01
C SER A 342 17.33 -21.28 8.34
N GLN A 343 16.22 -21.74 8.91
CA GLN A 343 15.04 -20.93 9.31
C GLN A 343 14.29 -20.18 8.18
N ALA A 344 13.66 -20.91 7.26
CA ALA A 344 12.58 -20.37 6.41
C ALA A 344 11.59 -21.46 5.95
N ALA A 345 10.80 -22.01 6.90
CA ALA A 345 9.74 -22.95 6.56
C ALA A 345 8.56 -22.24 5.85
N ARG A 346 8.00 -22.89 4.81
CA ARG A 346 6.72 -22.54 4.15
C ARG A 346 6.62 -21.14 3.52
N ARG A 347 7.51 -20.83 2.56
CA ARG A 347 7.07 -20.09 1.36
C ARG A 347 6.21 -21.01 0.48
N GLN A 348 4.94 -21.17 0.84
CA GLN A 348 3.91 -21.59 -0.11
C GLN A 348 3.22 -20.33 -0.60
N ASP A 349 3.75 -19.74 -1.66
CA ASP A 349 3.12 -18.60 -2.32
C ASP A 349 1.77 -19.04 -2.88
N ASN A 350 0.70 -18.46 -2.35
CA ASN A 350 -0.68 -18.87 -2.60
C ASN A 350 -1.20 -18.31 -3.95
N HIS A 351 -0.39 -18.46 -4.99
CA HIS A 351 -0.73 -18.25 -6.38
C HIS A 351 -1.20 -19.59 -6.95
N ALA A 352 -2.43 -19.63 -7.48
CA ALA A 352 -3.02 -20.83 -8.07
C ALA A 352 -2.07 -21.46 -9.12
N ASN A 353 -2.10 -22.78 -9.21
CA ASN A 353 -1.29 -23.55 -10.16
C ASN A 353 -1.80 -23.37 -11.59
N ASP A 354 -1.52 -22.21 -12.18
CA ASP A 354 -1.69 -22.00 -13.61
C ASP A 354 -0.58 -22.76 -14.36
N ALA A 355 -0.92 -23.94 -14.86
CA ALA A 355 -0.03 -24.78 -15.65
C ALA A 355 0.39 -24.09 -16.98
N ALA A 356 -0.38 -23.11 -17.48
CA ALA A 356 0.03 -22.30 -18.63
C ALA A 356 1.26 -21.44 -18.29
N MET A 357 1.54 -21.16 -17.02
CA MET A 357 2.72 -20.41 -16.57
C MET A 357 3.90 -21.26 -16.06
N LEU A 358 3.80 -22.58 -15.97
CA LEU A 358 4.94 -23.45 -15.62
C LEU A 358 5.89 -23.66 -16.82
N ALA A 359 7.19 -23.75 -16.57
CA ALA A 359 8.15 -24.25 -17.55
C ALA A 359 7.95 -25.75 -17.82
N SER A 360 8.54 -26.25 -18.91
CA SER A 360 8.73 -27.70 -19.10
C SER A 360 9.71 -28.23 -18.03
N PRO A 361 9.50 -29.44 -17.46
CA PRO A 361 10.36 -29.97 -16.40
C PRO A 361 11.85 -30.04 -16.80
N ASN A 362 12.10 -30.27 -18.09
CA ASN A 362 13.45 -30.35 -18.65
C ASN A 362 14.14 -28.98 -18.68
N LEU A 363 13.42 -27.90 -19.01
CA LEU A 363 13.95 -26.53 -18.96
C LEU A 363 14.21 -26.05 -17.52
N ASP A 364 13.36 -26.44 -16.58
CA ASP A 364 13.51 -26.10 -15.16
C ASP A 364 14.75 -26.77 -14.56
N ARG A 365 15.01 -28.04 -14.90
CA ARG A 365 16.24 -28.74 -14.52
C ARG A 365 17.50 -28.11 -15.10
N GLU A 366 17.53 -27.83 -16.40
CA GLU A 366 18.66 -27.13 -17.03
C GLU A 366 18.97 -25.77 -16.36
N MET A 367 17.91 -25.05 -15.94
CA MET A 367 18.02 -23.83 -15.16
C MET A 367 18.51 -24.07 -13.73
N ALA A 368 18.10 -25.17 -13.09
CA ALA A 368 18.58 -25.60 -11.78
C ALA A 368 20.07 -25.95 -11.80
N ASP A 369 20.54 -26.65 -12.83
CA ASP A 369 21.96 -27.00 -13.02
C ASP A 369 22.83 -25.75 -13.26
N LEU A 370 22.37 -24.83 -14.13
CA LEU A 370 23.01 -23.53 -14.35
C LEU A 370 23.12 -22.72 -13.05
N VAL A 371 22.05 -22.68 -12.26
CA VAL A 371 22.02 -22.00 -10.95
C VAL A 371 22.97 -22.68 -9.97
N ALA A 372 22.97 -24.01 -9.88
CA ALA A 372 23.89 -24.77 -9.02
C ALA A 372 25.36 -24.46 -9.37
N PHE A 373 25.72 -24.55 -10.66
CA PHE A 373 27.05 -24.21 -11.17
C PHE A 373 27.47 -22.76 -10.86
N LYS A 374 26.61 -21.77 -11.15
CA LYS A 374 26.94 -20.36 -10.89
C LYS A 374 26.91 -19.99 -9.40
N MET A 375 26.21 -20.73 -8.55
CA MET A 375 26.21 -20.51 -7.09
C MET A 375 27.28 -21.30 -6.33
N ALA A 376 27.80 -22.42 -6.85
CA ALA A 376 28.72 -23.34 -6.16
C ALA A 376 29.89 -22.63 -5.44
N THR A 377 30.30 -23.09 -4.25
CA THR A 377 31.39 -22.44 -3.48
C THR A 377 32.69 -22.46 -4.25
N LEU A 378 33.19 -23.67 -4.51
CA LEU A 378 34.27 -23.93 -5.46
C LEU A 378 33.66 -24.16 -6.84
N THR A 379 34.47 -24.02 -7.89
CA THR A 379 34.06 -24.46 -9.24
C THR A 379 34.04 -26.00 -9.26
N PRO A 380 33.01 -26.65 -9.81
CA PRO A 380 32.97 -28.12 -9.90
C PRO A 380 34.15 -28.68 -10.69
N TYR A 381 34.61 -29.88 -10.33
CA TYR A 381 35.68 -30.57 -11.06
C TYR A 381 35.31 -30.78 -12.53
N GLY A 382 36.28 -30.58 -13.43
CA GLY A 382 36.08 -30.61 -14.88
C GLY A 382 35.52 -29.32 -15.50
N TYR A 383 35.10 -28.34 -14.69
CA TYR A 383 34.59 -27.05 -15.18
C TYR A 383 35.55 -25.89 -14.90
N GLN A 384 35.49 -24.87 -15.74
CA GLN A 384 35.98 -23.52 -15.48
C GLN A 384 34.82 -22.54 -15.31
N ARG A 385 35.00 -21.47 -14.50
CA ARG A 385 33.89 -20.57 -14.17
C ARG A 385 34.32 -19.12 -13.99
N SER A 386 33.86 -18.27 -14.91
CA SER A 386 33.90 -16.82 -14.77
C SER A 386 32.65 -16.33 -14.02
N GLY A 387 32.86 -15.63 -12.90
CA GLY A 387 31.82 -15.03 -12.07
C GLY A 387 30.99 -16.01 -11.22
N ILE A 388 30.57 -15.56 -10.04
CA ILE A 388 29.72 -16.29 -9.08
C ILE A 388 28.40 -15.51 -8.89
N TRP A 389 27.28 -16.21 -8.83
CA TRP A 389 25.98 -15.63 -8.51
C TRP A 389 25.71 -15.72 -7.00
N GLY A 390 25.63 -14.58 -6.33
CA GLY A 390 25.00 -14.50 -5.00
C GLY A 390 23.48 -14.68 -5.10
N ARG A 391 22.80 -15.00 -3.99
CA ARG A 391 21.36 -15.34 -3.94
C ARG A 391 20.46 -14.40 -4.76
N GLU A 392 20.59 -13.09 -4.56
CA GLU A 392 19.77 -12.09 -5.27
C GLU A 392 20.05 -12.04 -6.78
N ALA A 393 21.30 -12.31 -7.19
CA ALA A 393 21.66 -12.41 -8.61
C ALA A 393 21.07 -13.68 -9.23
N ALA A 394 21.14 -14.82 -8.55
CA ALA A 394 20.53 -16.06 -9.02
C ALA A 394 19.00 -15.91 -9.19
N LEU A 395 18.29 -15.31 -8.22
CA LEU A 395 16.87 -14.98 -8.36
C LEU A 395 16.60 -14.10 -9.58
N GLN A 396 17.39 -13.04 -9.78
CA GLN A 396 17.23 -12.13 -10.92
C GLN A 396 17.44 -12.86 -12.26
N GLN A 397 18.41 -13.77 -12.36
CA GLN A 397 18.65 -14.51 -13.60
C GLN A 397 17.54 -15.54 -13.88
N VAL A 398 16.99 -16.20 -12.85
CA VAL A 398 15.81 -17.06 -12.98
C VAL A 398 14.59 -16.25 -13.45
N GLU A 399 14.36 -15.05 -12.89
CA GLU A 399 13.28 -14.15 -13.35
C GLU A 399 13.50 -13.68 -14.80
N HIS A 400 14.71 -13.25 -15.15
CA HIS A 400 15.05 -12.75 -16.49
C HIS A 400 14.95 -13.83 -17.58
N LEU A 401 15.40 -15.06 -17.30
CA LEU A 401 15.30 -16.18 -18.24
C LEU A 401 13.88 -16.75 -18.29
N GLY A 402 13.16 -16.78 -17.17
CA GLY A 402 11.72 -17.05 -17.14
C GLY A 402 10.92 -16.06 -18.01
N LEU A 403 11.27 -14.77 -18.00
CA LEU A 403 10.70 -13.76 -18.91
C LEU A 403 11.05 -14.01 -20.39
N LEU A 404 12.28 -14.42 -20.70
CA LEU A 404 12.72 -14.71 -22.07
C LEU A 404 11.97 -15.93 -22.65
N PHE A 405 12.01 -17.07 -21.96
CA PHE A 405 11.29 -18.27 -22.40
C PHE A 405 9.76 -18.08 -22.32
N GLY A 406 9.28 -17.23 -21.41
CA GLY A 406 7.89 -16.79 -21.36
C GLY A 406 7.43 -16.01 -22.59
N ALA A 407 8.28 -15.13 -23.12
CA ALA A 407 8.01 -14.43 -24.38
C ALA A 407 7.97 -15.40 -25.58
N MET A 408 8.80 -16.44 -25.56
CA MET A 408 8.79 -17.49 -26.60
C MET A 408 7.55 -18.37 -26.49
N ALA A 409 7.18 -18.83 -25.29
CA ALA A 409 6.01 -19.70 -25.08
C ALA A 409 4.65 -19.00 -25.26
N ALA A 410 4.57 -17.68 -25.05
CA ALA A 410 3.30 -16.98 -25.08
C ALA A 410 2.73 -16.87 -26.52
N PRO A 411 1.40 -17.01 -26.73
CA PRO A 411 0.81 -16.99 -28.06
C PRO A 411 1.03 -15.69 -28.83
N ALA A 412 1.29 -15.80 -30.14
CA ALA A 412 1.47 -14.67 -31.05
C ALA A 412 0.21 -13.80 -31.20
N ALA A 413 -0.98 -14.41 -31.20
CA ALA A 413 -2.26 -13.68 -31.19
C ALA A 413 -2.72 -13.23 -29.79
N GLY A 414 -1.96 -13.54 -28.73
CA GLY A 414 -2.29 -13.16 -27.36
C GLY A 414 -1.85 -11.74 -27.00
N PRO A 415 -2.26 -11.19 -25.84
CA PRO A 415 -1.86 -9.85 -25.39
C PRO A 415 -0.37 -9.73 -25.02
N VAL A 416 0.38 -10.84 -25.10
CA VAL A 416 1.84 -10.89 -25.00
C VAL A 416 2.50 -10.70 -26.37
N ALA A 417 1.81 -11.06 -27.46
CA ALA A 417 2.32 -11.13 -28.82
C ALA A 417 3.67 -11.87 -28.90
N GLY A 418 3.75 -13.04 -28.27
CA GLY A 418 4.97 -13.85 -28.18
C GLY A 418 5.26 -14.64 -29.46
N LEU A 419 6.18 -15.60 -29.39
CA LEU A 419 6.50 -16.47 -30.53
C LEU A 419 5.45 -17.58 -30.72
N GLY A 420 4.79 -18.03 -29.65
CA GLY A 420 3.87 -19.17 -29.66
C GLY A 420 4.55 -20.53 -29.76
N ALA A 421 5.82 -20.64 -29.34
CA ALA A 421 6.57 -21.89 -29.36
C ALA A 421 6.09 -22.87 -28.27
N ASP A 422 6.14 -24.17 -28.56
CA ASP A 422 5.88 -25.20 -27.55
C ASP A 422 6.97 -25.20 -26.47
N LYS A 423 6.56 -25.27 -25.20
CA LYS A 423 7.42 -25.32 -24.02
C LYS A 423 8.36 -26.52 -24.01
N GLU A 424 7.97 -27.65 -24.57
CA GLU A 424 8.84 -28.83 -24.63
C GLU A 424 10.01 -28.67 -25.63
N CYS A 425 9.85 -27.76 -26.59
CA CYS A 425 10.92 -27.32 -27.50
C CYS A 425 11.84 -26.24 -26.89
N LEU A 426 11.55 -25.74 -25.68
CA LEU A 426 12.39 -24.74 -25.00
C LEU A 426 13.46 -25.41 -24.13
N CYS A 427 14.71 -24.99 -24.34
CA CYS A 427 15.91 -25.45 -23.65
C CYS A 427 16.98 -24.35 -23.64
N LEU A 428 17.92 -24.39 -22.70
CA LEU A 428 19.04 -23.44 -22.60
C LEU A 428 19.93 -23.44 -23.85
N ALA A 429 19.99 -24.53 -24.62
CA ALA A 429 20.73 -24.60 -25.87
C ALA A 429 20.27 -23.55 -26.90
N LEU A 430 19.01 -23.09 -26.87
CA LEU A 430 18.52 -22.00 -27.73
C LEU A 430 19.31 -20.69 -27.53
N LEU A 431 19.89 -20.49 -26.33
CA LEU A 431 20.67 -19.29 -26.00
C LEU A 431 22.07 -19.29 -26.63
N ALA A 432 22.48 -20.38 -27.29
CA ALA A 432 23.69 -20.45 -28.11
C ALA A 432 23.48 -19.95 -29.56
N PHE A 433 22.29 -19.46 -29.91
CA PHE A 433 21.94 -18.99 -31.25
C PHE A 433 21.73 -17.46 -31.29
N PRO A 434 22.46 -16.71 -32.13
CA PRO A 434 22.20 -15.28 -32.37
C PRO A 434 20.73 -14.96 -32.70
N GLN A 435 20.06 -15.85 -33.44
CA GLN A 435 18.65 -15.74 -33.84
C GLN A 435 17.72 -15.59 -32.64
N ALA A 436 17.92 -16.39 -31.58
CA ALA A 436 17.10 -16.36 -30.37
C ALA A 436 17.21 -15.03 -29.63
N TRP A 437 18.42 -14.46 -29.57
CA TRP A 437 18.68 -13.17 -28.93
C TRP A 437 18.24 -11.99 -29.79
N GLY A 438 18.40 -12.06 -31.12
CA GLY A 438 17.86 -11.07 -32.06
C GLY A 438 16.34 -10.97 -31.95
N TRP A 439 15.64 -12.08 -32.17
CA TRP A 439 14.17 -12.13 -32.06
C TRP A 439 13.68 -11.55 -30.72
N TYR A 440 14.32 -11.91 -29.61
CA TYR A 440 13.90 -11.45 -28.28
C TYR A 440 14.16 -9.95 -28.07
N VAL A 441 15.29 -9.42 -28.55
CA VAL A 441 15.60 -7.98 -28.52
C VAL A 441 14.60 -7.20 -29.38
N ASP A 442 14.33 -7.66 -30.60
CA ASP A 442 13.40 -7.01 -31.53
C ASP A 442 11.93 -7.15 -31.06
N TRP A 443 11.60 -8.22 -30.34
CA TRP A 443 10.32 -8.39 -29.66
C TRP A 443 10.16 -7.42 -28.48
N ARG A 444 11.22 -7.25 -27.67
CA ARG A 444 11.25 -6.27 -26.58
C ARG A 444 11.09 -4.84 -27.08
N GLU A 445 11.64 -4.51 -28.25
CA GLU A 445 11.36 -3.24 -28.91
C GLU A 445 9.91 -3.16 -29.39
N ARG A 446 9.44 -4.07 -30.24
CA ARG A 446 8.05 -4.05 -30.77
C ARG A 446 6.98 -3.98 -29.68
N ARG A 447 7.18 -4.66 -28.55
CA ARG A 447 6.25 -4.67 -27.40
C ARG A 447 6.25 -3.37 -26.58
N ARG A 448 7.27 -2.51 -26.71
CA ARG A 448 7.51 -1.36 -25.83
C ARG A 448 7.70 -0.01 -26.56
N GLY A 449 8.14 -0.04 -27.81
CA GLY A 449 8.41 1.12 -28.69
C GLY A 449 9.84 1.67 -28.67
N PHE A 450 10.78 1.00 -27.96
CA PHE A 450 12.18 1.47 -27.78
C PHE A 450 13.05 0.42 -27.06
N PHE A 451 14.37 0.57 -27.10
CA PHE A 451 15.37 -0.14 -26.27
C PHE A 451 15.66 0.51 -24.92
N THR A 452 16.13 -0.28 -23.95
CA THR A 452 16.63 0.18 -22.63
C THR A 452 17.91 -0.57 -22.22
N THR A 453 18.52 -0.16 -21.12
CA THR A 453 19.65 -0.88 -20.49
C THR A 453 19.30 -2.31 -20.05
N TRP A 454 18.01 -2.68 -19.94
CA TRP A 454 17.62 -4.07 -19.66
C TRP A 454 18.08 -5.01 -20.79
N GLU A 455 17.91 -4.62 -22.06
CA GLU A 455 18.24 -5.48 -23.20
C GLU A 455 19.76 -5.63 -23.38
N SER A 456 20.55 -4.57 -23.16
CA SER A 456 22.03 -4.68 -23.12
C SER A 456 22.53 -5.53 -21.94
N ASN A 457 21.81 -5.54 -20.82
CA ASN A 457 22.12 -6.40 -19.67
C ASN A 457 21.76 -7.86 -19.95
N ALA A 458 20.65 -8.14 -20.64
CA ALA A 458 20.30 -9.50 -21.08
C ALA A 458 21.32 -10.05 -22.08
N LEU A 459 21.80 -9.24 -23.02
CA LEU A 459 22.89 -9.61 -23.94
C LEU A 459 24.24 -9.79 -23.20
N SER A 460 24.47 -9.05 -22.12
CA SER A 460 25.64 -9.30 -21.25
C SER A 460 25.58 -10.68 -20.56
N VAL A 461 24.37 -11.17 -20.23
CA VAL A 461 24.14 -12.54 -19.73
C VAL A 461 24.35 -13.57 -20.84
N ALA A 462 23.82 -13.32 -22.05
CA ALA A 462 24.06 -14.16 -23.23
C ALA A 462 25.56 -14.38 -23.48
N ALA A 463 26.33 -13.29 -23.52
CA ALA A 463 27.78 -13.32 -23.66
C ALA A 463 28.46 -14.10 -22.51
N ALA A 464 27.97 -14.01 -21.27
CA ALA A 464 28.51 -14.75 -20.12
C ALA A 464 28.15 -16.25 -20.13
N LEU A 465 27.05 -16.65 -20.77
CA LEU A 465 26.64 -18.05 -20.92
C LEU A 465 27.38 -18.75 -22.08
N ALA A 466 27.63 -18.04 -23.18
CA ALA A 466 28.32 -18.56 -24.37
C ALA A 466 29.85 -18.28 -24.41
N ARG A 467 30.41 -17.67 -23.36
CA ARG A 467 31.84 -17.32 -23.27
C ARG A 467 32.74 -18.56 -23.47
N PRO A 468 33.81 -18.48 -24.27
CA PRO A 468 34.84 -19.52 -24.37
C PRO A 468 35.35 -19.99 -23.00
N GLU A 469 35.56 -21.31 -22.89
CA GLU A 469 36.08 -22.07 -21.72
C GLU A 469 35.21 -22.02 -20.44
N THR A 470 34.61 -20.89 -20.13
CA THR A 470 34.04 -20.53 -18.82
C THR A 470 32.53 -20.25 -18.84
N GLY A 471 31.93 -20.25 -20.03
CA GLY A 471 30.49 -20.17 -20.25
C GLY A 471 29.81 -21.51 -19.95
N TRP A 472 28.55 -21.46 -19.49
CA TRP A 472 27.78 -22.68 -19.20
C TRP A 472 27.43 -23.46 -20.48
N LEU A 473 27.07 -22.75 -21.56
CA LEU A 473 26.72 -23.39 -22.83
C LEU A 473 27.95 -24.04 -23.47
N TRP A 474 29.09 -23.33 -23.48
CA TRP A 474 30.36 -23.83 -24.01
C TRP A 474 30.75 -25.19 -23.40
N GLN A 475 30.58 -25.33 -22.09
CA GLN A 475 30.96 -26.54 -21.34
C GLN A 475 29.91 -27.66 -21.35
N ASN A 476 28.70 -27.41 -21.88
CA ASN A 476 27.60 -28.38 -21.88
C ASN A 476 27.02 -28.61 -23.29
N PRO A 477 27.81 -29.12 -24.27
CA PRO A 477 27.32 -29.44 -25.62
C PRO A 477 26.17 -30.47 -25.62
N ALA A 478 26.06 -31.30 -24.58
CA ALA A 478 24.95 -32.25 -24.41
C ALA A 478 23.57 -31.59 -24.38
N LEU A 479 23.45 -30.31 -23.99
CA LEU A 479 22.20 -29.54 -24.05
C LEU A 479 21.67 -29.42 -25.48
N GLY A 480 22.55 -29.42 -26.49
CA GLY A 480 22.18 -29.36 -27.91
C GLY A 480 21.27 -30.51 -28.35
N ARG A 481 21.34 -31.67 -27.67
CA ARG A 481 20.49 -32.85 -27.95
C ARG A 481 18.99 -32.61 -27.72
N ARG A 482 18.61 -31.53 -27.03
CA ARG A 482 17.21 -31.13 -26.83
C ARG A 482 16.70 -30.11 -27.84
N LEU A 483 17.56 -29.60 -28.73
CA LEU A 483 17.14 -28.66 -29.77
C LEU A 483 16.12 -29.30 -30.71
N ARG A 484 15.11 -28.51 -31.08
CA ARG A 484 14.09 -28.85 -32.08
C ARG A 484 13.87 -27.61 -32.96
N PRO A 485 13.48 -27.76 -34.24
CA PRO A 485 13.11 -26.63 -35.07
C PRO A 485 11.97 -25.83 -34.43
N ILE A 486 12.10 -24.51 -34.41
CA ILE A 486 11.07 -23.60 -33.92
C ILE A 486 10.71 -22.65 -35.09
N PRO A 487 9.50 -22.77 -35.68
CA PRO A 487 9.08 -21.94 -36.80
C PRO A 487 9.27 -20.45 -36.52
N GLY A 488 9.91 -19.73 -37.47
CA GLY A 488 10.22 -18.31 -37.33
C GLY A 488 11.36 -17.95 -36.36
N LEU A 489 12.09 -18.93 -35.81
CA LEU A 489 13.22 -18.69 -34.90
C LEU A 489 14.47 -19.52 -35.22
N LEU A 490 14.32 -20.83 -35.46
CA LEU A 490 15.45 -21.76 -35.59
C LEU A 490 15.10 -22.91 -36.55
N ALA A 491 15.89 -23.07 -37.62
CA ALA A 491 15.72 -24.14 -38.60
C ALA A 491 16.52 -25.40 -38.24
N GLN A 492 16.14 -26.56 -38.78
CA GLN A 492 16.90 -27.81 -38.58
C GLN A 492 18.36 -27.67 -39.03
N GLN A 493 18.61 -27.05 -40.18
CA GLN A 493 19.97 -26.82 -40.69
C GLN A 493 20.86 -25.99 -39.74
N ASP A 494 20.28 -25.07 -38.97
CA ASP A 494 21.05 -24.30 -37.97
C ASP A 494 21.41 -25.17 -36.75
N ILE A 495 20.50 -26.07 -36.35
CA ILE A 495 20.73 -27.06 -35.30
C ILE A 495 21.83 -28.03 -35.74
N ASP A 496 21.74 -28.58 -36.96
CA ASP A 496 22.72 -29.54 -37.49
C ASP A 496 24.14 -28.95 -37.53
N ARG A 497 24.27 -27.70 -38.03
CA ARG A 497 25.53 -26.94 -38.00
C ARG A 497 26.07 -26.75 -36.58
N ALA A 498 25.21 -26.36 -35.64
CA ALA A 498 25.61 -26.12 -34.26
C ALA A 498 25.93 -27.42 -33.48
N LEU A 499 25.37 -28.56 -33.89
CA LEU A 499 25.74 -29.87 -33.35
C LEU A 499 27.06 -30.38 -33.94
N ALA A 500 27.41 -30.00 -35.17
CA ALA A 500 28.70 -30.27 -35.78
C ALA A 500 29.85 -29.42 -35.19
N ASP A 501 29.61 -28.13 -34.91
CA ASP A 501 30.55 -27.26 -34.18
C ASP A 501 29.84 -26.40 -33.12
N TRP A 502 29.65 -27.00 -31.94
CA TRP A 502 29.04 -26.32 -30.78
C TRP A 502 29.92 -25.19 -30.23
N THR A 503 31.24 -25.34 -30.36
CA THR A 503 32.22 -24.34 -29.94
C THR A 503 32.18 -23.08 -30.80
N GLY A 504 32.13 -23.21 -32.13
CA GLY A 504 31.92 -22.12 -33.07
C GLY A 504 30.55 -21.45 -32.89
N ALA A 505 29.48 -22.24 -32.67
CA ALA A 505 28.16 -21.70 -32.36
C ALA A 505 28.18 -20.82 -31.10
N CYS A 506 28.76 -21.32 -30.00
CA CYS A 506 28.94 -20.53 -28.78
C CYS A 506 29.83 -19.28 -29.00
N GLN A 507 30.92 -19.40 -29.77
CA GLN A 507 31.79 -18.26 -30.08
C GLN A 507 31.06 -17.18 -30.90
N ALA A 508 30.24 -17.59 -31.88
CA ALA A 508 29.41 -16.69 -32.68
C ALA A 508 28.36 -15.99 -31.83
N ALA A 509 27.65 -16.71 -30.95
CA ALA A 509 26.71 -16.12 -30.00
C ALA A 509 27.38 -15.15 -29.02
N HIS A 510 28.57 -15.46 -28.52
CA HIS A 510 29.33 -14.56 -27.67
C HIS A 510 29.70 -13.26 -28.41
N ARG A 511 30.26 -13.35 -29.63
CA ARG A 511 30.60 -12.19 -30.47
C ARG A 511 29.36 -11.33 -30.77
N TYR A 512 28.27 -11.97 -31.20
CA TYR A 512 26.99 -11.30 -31.46
C TYR A 512 26.48 -10.55 -30.23
N ALA A 513 26.40 -11.22 -29.08
CA ALA A 513 25.90 -10.64 -27.85
C ALA A 513 26.73 -9.46 -27.34
N VAL A 514 28.07 -9.50 -27.50
CA VAL A 514 28.96 -8.38 -27.16
C VAL A 514 28.78 -7.19 -28.12
N SER A 515 28.64 -7.42 -29.43
CA SER A 515 28.42 -6.33 -30.39
C SER A 515 27.03 -5.72 -30.26
N ARG A 516 25.98 -6.54 -30.37
CA ARG A 516 24.58 -6.12 -30.24
C ARG A 516 24.31 -5.51 -28.87
N GLY A 517 25.00 -5.95 -27.81
CA GLY A 517 24.96 -5.31 -26.49
C GLY A 517 25.49 -3.86 -26.49
N LYS A 518 26.57 -3.58 -27.22
CA LYS A 518 27.11 -2.22 -27.42
C LYS A 518 26.25 -1.38 -28.36
N GLU A 519 25.63 -1.98 -29.37
CA GLU A 519 24.65 -1.32 -30.24
C GLU A 519 23.40 -0.90 -29.44
N VAL A 520 22.74 -1.86 -28.79
CA VAL A 520 21.57 -1.63 -27.93
C VAL A 520 21.87 -0.61 -26.82
N LYS A 521 23.05 -0.66 -26.18
CA LYS A 521 23.43 0.35 -25.15
C LYS A 521 23.50 1.78 -25.72
N ARG A 522 23.86 1.97 -27.00
CA ARG A 522 23.93 3.28 -27.65
C ARG A 522 22.56 3.85 -28.03
N VAL A 523 21.59 2.99 -28.39
CA VAL A 523 20.21 3.40 -28.74
C VAL A 523 19.21 3.28 -27.57
N ALA A 524 19.64 2.76 -26.42
CA ALA A 524 18.82 2.59 -25.23
C ALA A 524 18.34 3.95 -24.67
N LYS A 525 17.03 4.18 -24.70
CA LYS A 525 16.42 5.41 -24.19
C LYS A 525 16.27 5.33 -22.67
N VAL A 526 16.87 6.30 -21.97
CA VAL A 526 16.65 6.52 -20.53
C VAL A 526 15.23 7.07 -20.36
N HIS A 527 14.29 6.18 -20.05
CA HIS A 527 12.86 6.44 -20.27
C HIS A 527 12.16 7.36 -19.24
N ARG A 528 12.94 7.85 -18.29
CA ARG A 528 12.70 8.96 -17.39
C ARG A 528 14.06 9.37 -16.86
N ASP A 529 14.31 10.65 -16.66
CA ASP A 529 15.39 11.06 -15.76
C ASP A 529 15.14 10.40 -14.39
N PRO A 530 16.06 9.57 -13.84
CA PRO A 530 15.84 8.88 -12.57
C PRO A 530 15.61 9.84 -11.40
N PHE A 531 16.08 11.08 -11.54
CA PHE A 531 15.94 12.16 -10.57
C PHE A 531 14.66 12.97 -10.73
N GLU A 532 13.94 12.89 -11.86
CA GLU A 532 12.71 13.68 -12.10
C GLU A 532 11.70 13.64 -10.93
N PRO A 533 11.46 12.49 -10.24
CA PRO A 533 10.54 12.45 -9.11
C PRO A 533 10.96 13.26 -7.87
N ILE A 534 12.22 13.70 -7.83
CA ILE A 534 12.87 14.45 -6.74
C ILE A 534 13.62 15.69 -7.23
N LEU A 535 13.46 16.13 -8.49
CA LEU A 535 14.14 17.32 -9.01
C LEU A 535 13.94 18.57 -8.13
N PRO A 536 12.71 18.90 -7.65
CA PRO A 536 12.50 20.02 -6.72
C PRO A 536 13.25 19.93 -5.39
N VAL A 537 13.81 18.76 -5.05
CA VAL A 537 14.70 18.55 -3.90
C VAL A 537 16.16 18.68 -4.30
N LEU A 538 16.57 18.08 -5.42
CA LEU A 538 17.96 18.13 -5.89
C LEU A 538 18.36 19.50 -6.44
N GLU A 539 17.41 20.27 -6.96
CA GLU A 539 17.61 21.63 -7.46
C GLU A 539 17.80 22.65 -6.34
N ALA A 540 17.19 22.44 -5.16
CA ALA A 540 17.32 23.30 -3.98
C ALA A 540 18.78 23.40 -3.45
N ASP A 541 19.12 24.49 -2.77
CA ASP A 541 20.47 24.76 -2.23
C ASP A 541 20.89 23.77 -1.14
N SER A 542 19.92 23.16 -0.47
CA SER A 542 20.13 22.13 0.54
C SER A 542 19.13 20.98 0.35
N PRO A 543 19.44 20.01 -0.54
CA PRO A 543 18.55 18.88 -0.81
C PRO A 543 18.20 18.07 0.44
N LEU A 544 19.14 17.92 1.37
CA LEU A 544 18.91 17.24 2.65
C LEU A 544 17.94 18.02 3.56
N THR A 545 18.04 19.36 3.61
CA THR A 545 17.09 20.19 4.36
C THR A 545 15.70 20.17 3.73
N GLU A 546 15.61 20.20 2.40
CA GLU A 546 14.33 20.13 1.69
C GLU A 546 13.65 18.76 1.93
N TYR A 547 14.39 17.66 1.81
CA TYR A 547 13.87 16.32 2.08
C TYR A 547 13.57 16.06 3.57
N LYS A 548 14.28 16.73 4.51
CA LYS A 548 13.98 16.65 5.96
C LYS A 548 12.53 17.04 6.26
N LYS A 549 11.94 17.99 5.52
CA LYS A 549 10.55 18.45 5.73
C LYS A 549 9.53 17.31 5.72
N ILE A 550 9.81 16.19 5.04
CA ILE A 550 8.96 14.98 5.05
C ILE A 550 8.89 14.36 6.45
N ALA A 551 9.99 14.35 7.21
CA ALA A 551 10.01 13.88 8.60
C ALA A 551 9.21 14.81 9.52
N ASP A 552 9.34 16.12 9.33
CA ASP A 552 8.60 17.13 10.09
C ASP A 552 7.09 17.03 9.82
N GLU A 553 6.68 16.77 8.58
CA GLU A 553 5.28 16.54 8.19
C GLU A 553 4.72 15.22 8.76
N ILE A 554 5.53 14.16 8.88
CA ILE A 554 5.12 12.92 9.58
C ILE A 554 4.85 13.20 11.05
N ILE A 555 5.70 13.98 11.72
CA ILE A 555 5.52 14.38 13.13
C ILE A 555 4.26 15.25 13.27
N ARG A 556 4.10 16.29 12.44
CA ARG A 556 2.95 17.21 12.45
C ARG A 556 1.60 16.49 12.27
N LEU A 557 1.58 15.41 11.49
CA LEU A 557 0.38 14.61 11.22
C LEU A 557 0.29 13.33 12.05
N MET A 558 1.17 13.11 13.04
CA MET A 558 1.21 11.86 13.79
C MET A 558 -0.09 11.62 14.61
N PRO A 559 -0.73 10.45 14.51
CA PRO A 559 -1.90 10.12 15.33
C PRO A 559 -1.55 10.00 16.82
N ASN A 560 -2.43 10.45 17.72
CA ASN A 560 -2.29 10.15 19.17
C ASN A 560 -2.22 8.64 19.41
N ALA A 561 -1.16 8.19 20.09
CA ALA A 561 -0.82 6.78 20.25
C ALA A 561 -1.77 6.03 21.19
N GLU A 562 -2.25 6.65 22.27
CA GLU A 562 -3.20 6.02 23.21
C GLU A 562 -4.50 5.59 22.52
N ARG A 563 -4.96 6.40 21.56
CA ARG A 563 -6.26 6.28 20.93
C ARG A 563 -6.23 5.63 19.54
N TYR A 564 -5.09 5.70 18.86
CA TYR A 564 -4.87 5.10 17.54
C TYR A 564 -3.51 4.36 17.45
N PRO A 565 -3.20 3.43 18.37
CA PRO A 565 -1.85 2.89 18.56
C PRO A 565 -1.23 2.32 17.29
N VAL A 566 -1.97 1.50 16.53
CA VAL A 566 -1.47 0.94 15.26
C VAL A 566 -1.17 2.03 14.21
N ALA A 567 -1.96 3.10 14.16
CA ALA A 567 -1.75 4.19 13.20
C ALA A 567 -0.61 5.14 13.62
N ALA A 568 -0.39 5.31 14.92
CA ALA A 568 0.80 5.95 15.45
C ALA A 568 2.05 5.12 15.13
N ALA A 569 2.03 3.82 15.42
CA ALA A 569 3.10 2.88 15.10
C ALA A 569 3.45 2.84 13.59
N GLU A 570 2.45 2.91 12.70
CA GLU A 570 2.69 3.05 11.26
C GLU A 570 3.40 4.37 10.89
N ALA A 571 3.15 5.45 11.64
CA ALA A 571 3.81 6.75 11.47
C ALA A 571 5.21 6.79 12.11
N THR A 572 5.43 6.21 13.29
CA THR A 572 6.76 6.04 13.90
C THR A 572 7.68 5.25 12.97
N ARG A 573 7.18 4.15 12.41
CA ARG A 573 7.90 3.34 11.41
C ARG A 573 8.24 4.17 10.18
N ALA A 574 7.30 4.96 9.66
CA ALA A 574 7.53 5.83 8.50
C ALA A 574 8.57 6.92 8.78
N LEU A 575 8.53 7.55 9.95
CA LEU A 575 9.51 8.54 10.41
C LEU A 575 10.90 7.91 10.48
N LEU A 576 11.04 6.75 11.11
CA LEU A 576 12.31 6.03 11.22
C LEU A 576 12.84 5.55 9.86
N MET A 577 11.98 5.15 8.92
CA MET A 577 12.40 4.83 7.54
C MET A 577 13.07 6.04 6.87
N ILE A 578 12.46 7.23 6.96
CA ILE A 578 13.05 8.48 6.43
C ILE A 578 14.33 8.83 7.19
N ARG A 579 14.29 8.91 8.53
CA ARG A 579 15.42 9.33 9.37
C ARG A 579 16.64 8.41 9.23
N LEU A 580 16.49 7.10 9.35
CA LEU A 580 17.60 6.16 9.19
C LEU A 580 18.08 6.08 7.73
N GLY A 581 17.20 6.30 6.74
CA GLY A 581 17.61 6.47 5.36
C GLY A 581 18.58 7.65 5.19
N LEU A 582 18.23 8.81 5.74
CA LEU A 582 19.04 10.04 5.65
C LEU A 582 20.34 9.97 6.48
N HIS A 583 20.33 9.32 7.66
CA HIS A 583 21.54 9.20 8.47
C HIS A 583 22.53 8.13 7.97
N LEU A 584 22.05 7.04 7.37
CA LEU A 584 22.91 5.90 6.98
C LEU A 584 23.36 5.95 5.51
N GLY A 585 22.54 6.51 4.62
CA GLY A 585 22.79 6.48 3.16
C GLY A 585 22.80 5.08 2.52
N VAL A 586 22.57 4.00 3.27
CA VAL A 586 22.71 2.63 2.78
C VAL A 586 21.63 2.23 1.76
N ARG A 587 21.98 1.31 0.86
CA ARG A 587 21.06 0.78 -0.17
C ARG A 587 19.84 0.09 0.47
N GLN A 588 18.67 0.14 -0.19
CA GLN A 588 17.40 -0.35 0.36
C GLN A 588 17.45 -1.77 0.95
N LYS A 589 18.22 -2.68 0.34
CA LYS A 589 18.44 -4.04 0.85
C LYS A 589 18.93 -4.00 2.31
N ASN A 590 19.96 -3.21 2.57
CA ASN A 590 20.63 -3.14 3.86
C ASN A 590 19.72 -2.51 4.92
N LEU A 591 19.03 -1.42 4.59
CA LEU A 591 18.05 -0.77 5.49
C LEU A 591 16.85 -1.69 5.80
N ARG A 592 16.33 -2.38 4.78
CA ARG A 592 15.20 -3.33 4.87
C ARG A 592 15.54 -4.56 5.70
N GLN A 593 16.75 -5.09 5.55
CA GLN A 593 17.20 -6.34 6.17
C GLN A 593 17.96 -6.15 7.49
N LEU A 594 18.15 -4.90 7.93
CA LEU A 594 18.75 -4.53 9.21
C LEU A 594 18.06 -5.28 10.36
N LEU A 595 18.83 -6.04 11.12
CA LEU A 595 18.37 -6.73 12.33
C LEU A 595 18.27 -5.75 13.50
N ALA A 596 17.43 -6.06 14.49
CA ALA A 596 17.31 -5.31 15.72
C ALA A 596 17.89 -6.07 16.93
N ARG A 597 18.61 -5.36 17.80
CA ARG A 597 19.02 -5.81 19.13
C ARG A 597 18.54 -4.81 20.19
N PRO A 598 17.62 -5.18 21.08
CA PRO A 598 17.22 -4.33 22.20
C PRO A 598 18.41 -3.96 23.10
N LYS A 599 18.29 -2.84 23.81
CA LYS A 599 19.23 -2.45 24.87
C LYS A 599 19.41 -3.60 25.88
N GLY A 600 20.64 -3.79 26.35
CA GLY A 600 20.99 -4.88 27.26
C GLY A 600 21.16 -6.26 26.63
N THR A 601 20.84 -6.46 25.34
CA THR A 601 21.16 -7.72 24.64
C THR A 601 22.58 -7.70 24.07
N LEU A 602 23.25 -8.86 24.06
CA LEU A 602 24.56 -9.00 23.42
C LEU A 602 24.43 -8.85 21.89
N PRO A 603 25.28 -8.02 21.24
CA PRO A 603 25.39 -7.95 19.78
C PRO A 603 25.67 -9.30 19.11
N SER A 604 25.27 -9.43 17.84
CA SER A 604 25.77 -10.55 17.02
C SER A 604 27.26 -10.34 16.72
N SER A 605 28.02 -11.44 16.61
CA SER A 605 29.43 -11.35 16.20
C SER A 605 29.54 -10.91 14.73
N ALA A 606 30.64 -10.25 14.37
CA ALA A 606 30.90 -9.82 13.00
C ALA A 606 30.86 -11.00 12.01
N ARG A 607 31.31 -12.19 12.44
CA ARG A 607 31.24 -13.44 11.68
C ARG A 607 29.79 -13.86 11.41
N GLN A 608 28.94 -13.93 12.44
CA GLN A 608 27.52 -14.26 12.28
C GLN A 608 26.80 -13.31 11.31
N LEU A 609 27.11 -12.01 11.37
CA LEU A 609 26.53 -11.02 10.47
C LEU A 609 27.07 -11.14 9.03
N SER A 610 28.35 -11.50 8.85
CA SER A 610 28.94 -11.77 7.52
C SER A 610 28.35 -13.03 6.90
N ASP A 611 28.25 -14.13 7.65
CA ASP A 611 27.61 -15.39 7.22
C ASP A 611 26.16 -15.15 6.75
N LEU A 612 25.40 -14.35 7.52
CA LEU A 612 24.03 -13.94 7.17
C LEU A 612 23.96 -12.88 6.05
N ARG A 613 25.05 -12.15 5.80
CA ARG A 613 25.13 -10.96 4.93
C ARG A 613 24.08 -9.88 5.26
N ARG A 614 23.86 -9.65 6.56
CA ARG A 614 22.91 -8.68 7.14
C ARG A 614 23.63 -7.69 8.06
N GLY A 615 23.07 -6.49 8.17
CA GLY A 615 23.46 -5.52 9.20
C GLY A 615 22.64 -5.65 10.48
N GLU A 616 23.06 -4.95 11.52
CA GLU A 616 22.45 -4.93 12.85
C GLU A 616 22.40 -3.49 13.40
N LEU A 617 21.23 -3.07 13.90
CA LEU A 617 21.07 -1.92 14.80
C LEU A 617 21.16 -2.43 16.24
N ARG A 618 22.10 -1.87 17.02
CA ARG A 618 22.44 -2.31 18.37
C ARG A 618 22.84 -1.15 19.28
N TRP A 619 22.79 -1.38 20.59
CA TRP A 619 23.27 -0.42 21.56
C TRP A 619 24.77 -0.61 21.84
N ASN A 620 25.54 0.48 21.75
CA ASN A 620 26.92 0.56 22.19
C ASN A 620 26.95 1.08 23.64
N SER A 621 27.16 0.16 24.60
CA SER A 621 27.18 0.47 26.02
C SER A 621 28.41 1.29 26.47
N ARG A 622 29.49 1.34 25.68
CA ARG A 622 30.69 2.14 26.00
C ARG A 622 30.47 3.61 25.68
N GLU A 623 29.79 3.88 24.57
CA GLU A 623 29.53 5.23 24.07
C GLU A 623 28.12 5.76 24.42
N ALA A 624 27.29 4.95 25.08
CA ALA A 624 25.88 5.23 25.37
C ALA A 624 25.12 5.68 24.11
N GLY A 625 25.20 4.90 23.03
CA GLY A 625 24.58 5.26 21.75
C GLY A 625 24.04 4.09 20.93
N TRP A 626 23.00 4.37 20.14
CA TRP A 626 22.55 3.45 19.09
C TRP A 626 23.53 3.49 17.91
N GLU A 627 24.00 2.33 17.46
CA GLU A 627 24.89 2.20 16.31
C GLU A 627 24.38 1.17 15.30
N VAL A 628 24.77 1.37 14.04
CA VAL A 628 24.54 0.43 12.94
C VAL A 628 25.86 -0.18 12.50
N PHE A 629 25.95 -1.50 12.60
CA PHE A 629 27.08 -2.29 12.10
C PHE A 629 26.62 -3.14 10.91
N ILE A 630 27.32 -3.06 9.77
CA ILE A 630 27.02 -3.82 8.57
C ILE A 630 28.33 -4.37 7.95
N PRO A 631 28.53 -5.69 7.90
CA PRO A 631 29.72 -6.30 7.30
C PRO A 631 29.76 -6.02 5.79
N MET A 632 30.97 -5.88 5.23
CA MET A 632 31.18 -5.49 3.83
C MET A 632 30.48 -6.44 2.84
N GLU A 633 30.42 -7.72 3.15
CA GLU A 633 29.85 -8.82 2.35
C GLU A 633 28.32 -8.74 2.21
N ALA A 634 27.66 -7.88 3.00
CA ALA A 634 26.27 -7.51 2.84
C ALA A 634 26.04 -6.51 1.69
N PHE A 635 27.04 -5.68 1.36
CA PHE A 635 26.97 -4.69 0.28
C PHE A 635 27.29 -5.31 -1.09
N LYS A 636 26.66 -4.77 -2.13
CA LYS A 636 26.98 -5.13 -3.54
C LYS A 636 28.43 -4.79 -3.91
N ASN A 637 28.96 -3.72 -3.34
CA ASN A 637 30.25 -3.12 -3.71
C ASN A 637 31.33 -3.39 -2.65
N ALA A 638 31.33 -4.58 -2.04
CA ALA A 638 32.25 -4.95 -0.96
C ALA A 638 33.72 -4.72 -1.33
N GLY A 639 34.12 -5.02 -2.57
CA GLY A 639 35.48 -4.80 -3.08
C GLY A 639 35.78 -3.38 -3.58
N SER A 640 35.01 -2.36 -3.19
CA SER A 640 35.29 -0.96 -3.56
C SER A 640 36.29 -0.30 -2.59
N SER A 641 36.97 0.74 -3.09
CA SER A 641 37.93 1.58 -2.36
C SER A 641 37.38 2.24 -1.08
N TYR A 642 36.06 2.29 -0.92
CA TYR A 642 35.39 2.73 0.30
C TYR A 642 35.61 1.77 1.48
N PHE A 643 35.45 0.46 1.27
CA PHE A 643 35.46 -0.50 2.39
C PHE A 643 36.87 -0.86 2.85
N ARG A 644 37.84 -1.00 1.93
CA ARG A 644 39.24 -1.38 2.24
C ARG A 644 39.39 -2.61 3.16
N GLY A 645 38.44 -3.56 3.11
CA GLY A 645 38.40 -4.74 3.99
C GLY A 645 37.67 -4.55 5.33
N GLN A 646 37.13 -3.37 5.61
CA GLN A 646 36.43 -3.03 6.85
C GLN A 646 34.91 -3.07 6.70
N ALA A 647 34.21 -3.27 7.82
CA ALA A 647 32.75 -3.18 7.90
C ALA A 647 32.28 -1.72 7.92
N PHE A 648 31.06 -1.46 7.46
CA PHE A 648 30.39 -0.18 7.72
C PHE A 648 29.97 -0.15 9.20
N HIS A 649 30.43 0.88 9.91
CA HIS A 649 30.06 1.13 11.30
C HIS A 649 29.73 2.62 11.44
N LEU A 650 28.57 2.92 12.01
CA LEU A 650 28.12 4.30 12.22
C LEU A 650 27.26 4.39 13.47
N ARG A 651 27.74 5.16 14.45
CA ARG A 651 26.93 5.62 15.59
C ARG A 651 25.91 6.66 15.11
N LEU A 652 24.65 6.48 15.50
CA LEU A 652 23.57 7.41 15.16
C LEU A 652 23.61 8.62 16.12
N PRO A 653 23.49 9.87 15.62
CA PRO A 653 23.44 11.04 16.47
C PRO A 653 22.05 11.22 17.08
N ASP A 654 21.95 11.45 18.39
CA ASP A 654 20.65 11.63 19.06
C ASP A 654 20.07 13.05 18.89
N LEU A 655 19.80 13.41 17.64
CA LEU A 655 19.14 14.65 17.29
C LEU A 655 17.63 14.44 17.32
N GLN A 656 16.87 15.38 17.90
CA GLN A 656 15.40 15.35 17.90
C GLN A 656 14.84 14.02 18.43
N GLY A 657 15.34 13.54 19.58
CA GLY A 657 14.89 12.32 20.25
C GLY A 657 14.94 11.07 19.38
N LEU A 658 16.03 10.85 18.65
CA LEU A 658 16.17 9.66 17.80
C LEU A 658 16.23 8.38 18.66
N TYR A 659 16.89 8.43 19.82
CA TYR A 659 17.02 7.26 20.69
C TYR A 659 15.66 6.89 21.30
N ASP A 660 14.91 7.85 21.84
CA ASP A 660 13.53 7.65 22.32
C ASP A 660 12.60 7.10 21.23
N LEU A 661 12.75 7.58 19.99
CA LEU A 661 11.99 7.09 18.84
C LEU A 661 12.37 5.66 18.46
N ILE A 662 13.64 5.27 18.57
CA ILE A 662 14.09 3.89 18.34
C ILE A 662 13.60 2.97 19.45
N ASP A 663 13.78 3.35 20.71
CA ASP A 663 13.39 2.57 21.89
C ASP A 663 11.86 2.35 21.91
N GLY A 664 11.09 3.45 21.86
CA GLY A 664 9.63 3.40 21.82
C GLY A 664 9.09 2.71 20.57
N TYR A 665 9.85 2.67 19.47
CA TYR A 665 9.49 1.83 18.33
C TYR A 665 9.75 0.34 18.60
N LEU A 666 10.90 -0.02 19.15
CA LEU A 666 11.25 -1.43 19.42
C LEU A 666 10.38 -2.06 20.52
N GLU A 667 10.09 -1.33 21.59
CA GLU A 667 9.41 -1.85 22.78
C GLU A 667 7.88 -1.86 22.67
N ARG A 668 7.30 -0.87 21.97
CA ARG A 668 5.85 -0.65 21.91
C ARG A 668 5.31 -0.79 20.49
N ASP A 669 5.79 0.01 19.55
CA ASP A 669 5.15 0.13 18.22
C ASP A 669 5.39 -1.11 17.34
N ARG A 670 6.59 -1.69 17.38
CA ARG A 670 6.97 -2.87 16.59
C ARG A 670 6.21 -4.14 17.02
N PRO A 671 6.05 -4.47 18.31
CA PRO A 671 5.13 -5.52 18.77
C PRO A 671 3.67 -5.28 18.34
N LEU A 672 3.18 -4.03 18.40
CA LEU A 672 1.82 -3.69 17.92
C LEU A 672 1.63 -3.90 16.41
N LEU A 673 2.70 -3.75 15.62
CA LEU A 673 2.69 -4.03 14.17
C LEU A 673 2.81 -5.52 13.84
N LEU A 674 3.49 -6.32 14.67
CA LEU A 674 3.59 -7.77 14.54
C LEU A 674 2.30 -8.48 14.97
N GLY A 675 1.69 -8.07 16.09
CA GLY A 675 0.53 -8.74 16.68
C GLY A 675 0.85 -10.22 16.98
N ASN A 676 0.16 -11.12 16.29
CA ASN A 676 0.34 -12.58 16.45
C ASN A 676 1.24 -13.20 15.36
N ALA A 677 1.92 -12.40 14.53
CA ALA A 677 2.85 -12.92 13.52
C ALA A 677 4.22 -13.26 14.14
N ALA A 678 4.88 -14.28 13.60
CA ALA A 678 6.25 -14.60 13.98
C ALA A 678 7.21 -13.42 13.71
N ASP A 679 8.09 -13.15 14.66
CA ASP A 679 9.07 -12.06 14.58
C ASP A 679 10.23 -12.43 13.62
N PRO A 680 10.50 -11.66 12.55
CA PRO A 680 11.60 -11.91 11.61
C PRO A 680 12.95 -11.35 12.07
N GLY A 681 13.05 -10.76 13.27
CA GLY A 681 14.24 -10.10 13.79
C GLY A 681 14.61 -8.77 13.13
N THR A 682 13.90 -8.35 12.08
CA THR A 682 14.19 -7.09 11.36
C THR A 682 13.71 -5.86 12.09
N PHE A 683 14.46 -4.77 12.02
CA PHE A 683 14.07 -3.49 12.58
C PHE A 683 12.73 -3.03 11.98
N PHE A 684 12.64 -2.90 10.65
CA PHE A 684 11.38 -2.58 9.98
C PHE A 684 10.52 -3.84 9.78
N VAL A 685 9.25 -3.76 10.19
CA VAL A 685 8.25 -4.84 10.03
C VAL A 685 6.96 -4.31 9.39
N LYS A 686 6.32 -5.15 8.56
CA LYS A 686 5.00 -4.85 7.98
C LYS A 686 3.94 -4.85 9.07
N THR A 687 2.87 -4.07 8.87
CA THR A 687 1.65 -4.16 9.68
C THR A 687 0.98 -5.50 9.37
N ALA A 688 1.17 -6.49 10.24
CA ALA A 688 0.74 -7.85 10.00
C ALA A 688 -0.80 -8.00 10.03
N LYS A 689 -1.29 -9.00 9.30
CA LYS A 689 -2.71 -9.36 9.20
C LYS A 689 -2.84 -10.87 9.33
N GLN A 690 -4.04 -11.35 9.64
CA GLN A 690 -4.34 -12.79 9.67
C GLN A 690 -4.01 -13.53 8.36
N THR A 691 -3.92 -12.81 7.24
CA THR A 691 -3.55 -13.33 5.91
C THR A 691 -2.10 -13.02 5.50
N SER A 692 -1.24 -12.57 6.41
CA SER A 692 0.16 -12.23 6.12
C SER A 692 1.06 -13.45 6.32
N ALA A 693 1.62 -14.00 5.24
CA ALA A 693 2.55 -15.13 5.30
C ALA A 693 3.87 -14.83 6.04
N SER A 694 4.29 -13.57 6.09
CA SER A 694 5.43 -13.09 6.89
C SER A 694 5.30 -11.59 7.17
N ALA A 695 5.84 -11.14 8.31
CA ALA A 695 5.95 -9.73 8.67
C ALA A 695 7.22 -9.05 8.11
N GLU A 696 8.22 -9.80 7.63
CA GLU A 696 9.45 -9.23 7.05
C GLU A 696 9.17 -8.49 5.74
N TYR A 697 9.85 -7.37 5.49
CA TYR A 697 9.77 -6.66 4.22
C TYR A 697 10.62 -7.32 3.12
N ASP A 698 9.97 -7.63 1.99
CA ASP A 698 10.62 -7.92 0.70
C ASP A 698 10.86 -6.61 -0.08
N GLN A 699 11.55 -6.70 -1.22
CA GLN A 699 11.87 -5.52 -2.04
C GLN A 699 10.65 -4.71 -2.48
N ASN A 700 9.57 -5.39 -2.89
CA ASN A 700 8.38 -4.74 -3.44
C ASN A 700 7.52 -4.14 -2.32
N THR A 701 7.36 -4.85 -1.21
CA THR A 701 6.62 -4.33 -0.05
C THR A 701 7.37 -3.21 0.68
N PHE A 702 8.71 -3.21 0.70
CA PHE A 702 9.49 -2.09 1.23
C PHE A 702 9.42 -0.86 0.32
N TYR A 703 9.54 -1.05 -1.00
CA TYR A 703 9.35 0.02 -1.98
C TYR A 703 7.96 0.66 -1.87
N GLU A 704 6.89 -0.14 -1.81
CA GLU A 704 5.53 0.40 -1.70
C GLU A 704 5.26 1.03 -0.32
N ALA A 705 5.85 0.52 0.77
CA ALA A 705 5.78 1.19 2.07
C ALA A 705 6.47 2.56 2.06
N TRP A 706 7.64 2.66 1.42
CA TRP A 706 8.32 3.94 1.21
C TRP A 706 7.49 4.89 0.36
N ARG A 707 7.00 4.41 -0.79
CA ARG A 707 6.15 5.17 -1.71
C ARG A 707 4.89 5.70 -1.02
N LEU A 708 4.24 4.90 -0.17
CA LEU A 708 3.07 5.32 0.61
C LEU A 708 3.40 6.42 1.62
N THR A 709 4.60 6.40 2.22
CA THR A 709 5.10 7.50 3.06
C THR A 709 5.26 8.78 2.24
N ILE A 710 5.92 8.71 1.07
CA ILE A 710 6.08 9.86 0.17
C ILE A 710 4.74 10.39 -0.31
N GLN A 711 3.80 9.52 -0.68
CA GLN A 711 2.45 9.91 -1.11
C GLN A 711 1.65 10.62 -0.01
N ARG A 712 1.79 10.21 1.26
CA ARG A 712 1.04 10.78 2.40
C ARG A 712 1.64 12.08 2.96
N TYR A 713 2.97 12.15 3.02
CA TYR A 713 3.70 13.20 3.77
C TYR A 713 4.75 13.93 2.93
N GLY A 714 5.22 13.35 1.82
CA GLY A 714 6.20 14.01 0.94
C GLY A 714 5.55 15.01 -0.02
N ILE A 715 4.56 14.56 -0.79
CA ILE A 715 3.95 15.33 -1.87
C ILE A 715 2.98 16.37 -1.32
N TYR A 716 3.32 17.66 -1.44
CA TYR A 716 2.41 18.75 -1.10
C TYR A 716 1.16 18.73 -1.99
N ASN A 717 -0.01 18.67 -1.36
CA ASN A 717 -1.31 18.63 -1.99
C ASN A 717 -2.06 19.96 -1.76
N PRO A 718 -2.19 20.83 -2.79
CA PRO A 718 -2.73 22.17 -2.65
C PRO A 718 -4.18 22.19 -2.19
N TYR A 719 -4.97 21.18 -2.55
CA TYR A 719 -6.38 21.09 -2.17
C TYR A 719 -6.59 20.74 -0.69
N THR A 720 -5.56 20.23 0.00
CA THR A 720 -5.65 19.77 1.41
C THR A 720 -4.70 20.45 2.40
N GLY A 721 -3.65 21.14 1.94
CA GLY A 721 -2.61 21.70 2.82
C GLY A 721 -1.80 20.64 3.58
N ARG A 722 -1.67 19.44 3.01
CA ARG A 722 -0.93 18.28 3.55
C ARG A 722 0.21 17.90 2.61
N GLY A 723 1.28 17.33 3.15
CA GLY A 723 2.51 17.00 2.44
C GLY A 723 3.54 18.14 2.48
N ALA A 724 4.82 17.79 2.43
CA ALA A 724 5.92 18.70 2.74
C ALA A 724 6.46 19.53 1.57
N ILE A 725 6.56 18.95 0.37
CA ILE A 725 7.39 19.49 -0.73
C ILE A 725 6.54 19.67 -1.99
N LYS A 726 6.58 20.86 -2.59
CA LYS A 726 5.88 21.19 -3.85
C LYS A 726 6.59 20.51 -5.03
N GLY A 727 5.82 20.02 -6.00
CA GLY A 727 6.35 19.35 -7.21
C GLY A 727 6.93 17.94 -7.00
N LEU A 728 7.17 17.50 -5.76
CA LEU A 728 7.66 16.16 -5.45
C LEU A 728 6.71 15.08 -6.00
N LEU A 729 7.26 13.99 -6.54
CA LEU A 729 6.48 12.87 -7.08
C LEU A 729 6.78 11.54 -6.34
N PRO A 730 5.90 10.52 -6.45
CA PRO A 730 6.06 9.24 -5.78
C PRO A 730 7.33 8.52 -6.25
N HIS A 731 8.19 8.19 -5.31
CA HIS A 731 9.51 7.60 -5.55
C HIS A 731 9.87 6.56 -4.47
N GLY A 732 11.04 5.94 -4.58
CA GLY A 732 11.44 4.81 -3.73
C GLY A 732 12.65 5.09 -2.81
N PRO A 733 13.03 4.12 -1.96
CA PRO A 733 14.11 4.28 -0.98
C PRO A 733 15.49 4.56 -1.59
N HIS A 734 15.71 4.26 -2.88
CA HIS A 734 16.97 4.57 -3.54
C HIS A 734 17.22 6.09 -3.58
N ASN A 735 16.16 6.88 -3.78
CA ASN A 735 16.27 8.31 -4.07
C ASN A 735 16.78 9.17 -2.89
N VAL A 736 16.80 8.62 -1.67
CA VAL A 736 17.51 9.26 -0.54
C VAL A 736 19.03 9.28 -0.74
N ARG A 737 19.59 8.28 -1.44
CA ARG A 737 21.02 8.28 -1.78
C ARG A 737 21.34 9.42 -2.74
N ASP A 738 20.47 9.65 -3.71
CA ASP A 738 20.58 10.75 -4.66
C ASP A 738 20.57 12.10 -3.93
N VAL A 739 19.66 12.27 -2.97
CA VAL A 739 19.56 13.47 -2.11
C VAL A 739 20.82 13.66 -1.27
N LEU A 740 21.36 12.61 -0.66
CA LEU A 740 22.57 12.68 0.16
C LEU A 740 23.82 12.99 -0.67
N ALA A 741 24.05 12.23 -1.74
CA ALA A 741 25.19 12.44 -2.63
C ALA A 741 25.16 13.85 -3.24
N THR A 742 23.99 14.30 -3.73
CA THR A 742 23.83 15.65 -4.29
C THR A 742 23.98 16.74 -3.22
N HIS A 743 23.48 16.53 -1.99
CA HIS A 743 23.63 17.51 -0.91
C HIS A 743 25.09 17.70 -0.50
N ILE A 744 25.84 16.61 -0.29
CA ILE A 744 27.27 16.69 0.04
C ILE A 744 28.04 17.31 -1.14
N LEU A 745 27.78 16.86 -2.38
CA LEU A 745 28.42 17.41 -3.58
C LEU A 745 28.16 18.92 -3.75
N LYS A 746 26.94 19.40 -3.49
CA LYS A 746 26.60 20.84 -3.49
C LYS A 746 27.22 21.64 -2.35
N LYS A 747 27.56 20.98 -1.23
CA LYS A 747 28.11 21.65 -0.03
C LYS A 747 29.63 21.67 0.00
N THR A 748 30.30 20.67 -0.56
CA THR A 748 31.77 20.52 -0.43
C THR A 748 32.50 20.39 -1.76
N GLY A 749 31.77 20.29 -2.89
CA GLY A 749 32.34 20.08 -4.22
C GLY A 749 33.03 18.73 -4.46
N SER A 750 33.19 17.91 -3.41
CA SER A 750 33.98 16.68 -3.44
C SER A 750 33.14 15.46 -3.83
N TYR A 751 33.47 14.85 -4.97
CA TYR A 751 32.93 13.56 -5.37
C TYR A 751 33.27 12.43 -4.39
N GLU A 752 34.42 12.49 -3.73
CA GLU A 752 34.87 11.50 -2.74
C GLU A 752 34.01 11.55 -1.47
N GLN A 753 33.83 12.72 -0.87
CA GLN A 753 32.97 12.87 0.32
C GLN A 753 31.52 12.50 0.01
N ALA A 754 31.02 12.87 -1.18
CA ALA A 754 29.71 12.46 -1.65
C ALA A 754 29.61 10.94 -1.89
N SER A 755 30.69 10.26 -2.29
CA SER A 755 30.71 8.79 -2.44
C SER A 755 30.75 8.07 -1.09
N TYR A 756 31.43 8.63 -0.10
CA TYR A 756 31.46 8.13 1.27
C TYR A 756 30.08 8.17 1.93
N ALA A 757 29.32 9.25 1.72
CA ALA A 757 27.93 9.38 2.19
C ALA A 757 26.97 8.31 1.64
N ILE A 758 27.34 7.62 0.55
CA ILE A 758 26.54 6.56 -0.07
C ILE A 758 27.28 5.22 -0.25
N GLN A 759 28.50 5.04 0.28
CA GLN A 759 29.26 3.78 0.13
C GLN A 759 29.36 3.32 -1.34
N ASP A 760 29.79 4.24 -2.20
CA ASP A 760 30.07 4.06 -3.64
C ASP A 760 31.44 4.68 -4.01
N SER A 761 31.85 4.60 -5.27
CA SER A 761 33.12 5.17 -5.74
C SER A 761 32.97 6.62 -6.23
N PRO A 762 34.02 7.46 -6.20
CA PRO A 762 33.96 8.86 -6.65
C PRO A 762 33.56 8.99 -8.12
N GLU A 763 34.03 8.08 -8.98
CA GLU A 763 33.74 8.08 -10.42
C GLU A 763 32.24 7.78 -10.65
N THR A 764 31.68 6.85 -9.89
CA THR A 764 30.24 6.54 -9.89
C THR A 764 29.41 7.78 -9.50
N VAL A 765 29.92 8.60 -8.57
CA VAL A 765 29.26 9.86 -8.17
C VAL A 765 29.40 10.93 -9.25
N GLN A 766 30.57 11.03 -9.89
CA GLN A 766 30.81 11.97 -10.99
C GLN A 766 29.90 11.68 -12.20
N GLU A 767 29.80 10.41 -12.63
CA GLU A 767 28.92 9.98 -13.72
C GLU A 767 27.43 10.27 -13.44
N HIS A 768 26.97 10.05 -12.20
CA HIS A 768 25.55 10.14 -11.88
C HIS A 768 25.07 11.52 -11.37
N TYR A 769 25.88 12.26 -10.63
CA TYR A 769 25.46 13.50 -9.95
C TYR A 769 26.26 14.75 -10.35
N GLY A 770 27.33 14.63 -11.17
CA GLY A 770 28.17 15.78 -11.56
C GLY A 770 27.42 16.94 -12.20
N ARG A 771 26.27 16.68 -12.82
CA ARG A 771 25.35 17.70 -13.36
C ARG A 771 24.70 18.63 -12.32
N PHE A 772 24.70 18.26 -11.04
CA PHE A 772 24.12 19.04 -9.95
C PHE A 772 25.16 19.83 -9.14
N LEU A 773 26.45 19.68 -9.48
CA LEU A 773 27.52 20.50 -8.93
C LEU A 773 27.29 21.96 -9.39
N PRO A 774 27.35 22.97 -8.50
CA PRO A 774 27.22 24.37 -8.90
C PRO A 774 28.25 24.73 -9.97
N GLY A 775 27.81 25.46 -11.01
CA GLY A 775 28.65 25.79 -12.16
C GLY A 775 29.89 26.59 -11.80
N ASP A 776 29.78 27.45 -10.78
CA ASP A 776 30.91 28.21 -10.25
C ASP A 776 31.71 27.41 -9.21
N LYS A 777 32.65 26.61 -9.72
CA LYS A 777 33.66 25.93 -8.91
C LYS A 777 34.66 26.91 -8.28
N ALA A 778 34.91 28.06 -8.91
CA ALA A 778 35.86 29.04 -8.43
C ALA A 778 35.33 29.72 -7.14
N ALA A 779 34.04 30.07 -7.08
CA ALA A 779 33.40 30.61 -5.88
C ALA A 779 33.19 29.58 -4.75
N MET A 780 33.49 28.29 -4.96
CA MET A 780 33.64 27.32 -3.86
C MET A 780 35.09 27.28 -3.36
N ALA A 781 36.08 27.23 -4.27
CA ALA A 781 37.49 27.31 -3.89
C ALA A 781 37.82 28.64 -3.18
N ALA A 782 37.31 29.76 -3.70
CA ALA A 782 37.49 31.09 -3.13
C ALA A 782 36.91 31.22 -1.71
N ARG A 783 35.83 30.50 -1.36
CA ARG A 783 35.33 30.50 0.03
C ARG A 783 36.28 29.79 0.98
N VAL A 784 36.81 28.63 0.60
CA VAL A 784 37.81 27.91 1.42
C VAL A 784 39.12 28.71 1.54
N LEU A 785 39.49 29.48 0.51
CA LEU A 785 40.61 30.43 0.60
C LEU A 785 40.29 31.62 1.52
N ASN A 786 39.10 32.20 1.40
CA ASN A 786 38.66 33.32 2.23
C ASN A 786 38.52 32.95 3.71
N GLU A 787 38.09 31.72 4.04
CA GLU A 787 38.09 31.21 5.43
C GLU A 787 39.48 31.26 6.09
N VAL A 788 40.58 31.24 5.31
CA VAL A 788 41.95 31.42 5.82
C VAL A 788 42.30 32.91 6.01
N TRP A 789 41.75 33.80 5.17
CA TRP A 789 41.93 35.26 5.30
C TRP A 789 40.99 35.91 6.33
N GLU A 790 39.88 35.27 6.67
CA GLU A 790 38.92 35.69 7.71
C GLU A 790 39.29 35.15 9.11
N ALA A 791 40.23 34.21 9.19
CA ALA A 791 40.75 33.61 10.43
C ALA A 791 42.15 34.13 10.83
N ALA A 792 42.62 35.21 10.18
CA ALA A 792 43.92 35.85 10.37
C ALA A 792 43.77 37.30 10.85
#